data_AF-A0AA35CRD0-F1
#
_entry.id   AF-A0AA35CRD0-F1
#
_cell.length_a   1.000
_cell.length_b   1.000
_cell.length_c   1.000
_cell.angle_alpha   90.00
_cell.angle_beta   90.00
_cell.angle_gamma   90.00
#
_symmetry.space_group_name_H-M   'P 1'
#
loop_
_entity.id
_entity.type
_entity.pdbx_description
1 polymer ?
#
loop_
_entity_poly.entity_id
_entity_poly.type
_entity_poly.pdbx_seq_one_letter_code
_entity_poly.pdbx_strand_id
1 'polypeptide(L)'
;MNLRRRLRIALVAGVLAPLGMVLGGVLLARILRGESLVQALAGPPAGVGRSLREALPWALGGAGVSLGVSALLASVWPQFGKALERTGIQSGSEVLRLAGWPVLLLVVAAGAVGEEVLFRGGIQPSLGVWPTATAFGLAHGGWQLREMWSYVMAAGLAGLAFGYAYEWSGTLWAPVLAHVVHNGAVVAYLLYRQRRGEPERAEAGAVEAAAGPAVIPTQGEVLGMLAMARIRQNLPRPRVEDVPAAVRAELRRLEGRVRPGMTVAVTAGSRGIAGIPAILRAVVGTLREMGAEPFLVAAMGSHGGGTAAGQAELLAHLGITEESVGAPLRVTDQAVAVGTTASGHVLYCDAEAARADAILLVNRVKPHTSFRGSLESGLFKILTVGLGKVPGARQVHRLGAPEIYPAIREMGRLGLERLPILGGLAILENGYEETAKVRLLLPEEMEAGEERLLEEARSLLPGLPVRDLDLLIVEEMGKNYSGTGMDTNVIGRWRVPGMPEPEWPRIGRIVVLRLSEASAGNANGVGLADFTTRRLADAIDWDKTLTNIATSGFWFRAMCPPALPSDRSAIEWAIRSLEALKGEPVDPGRLRAARIRSTLHLEELWVTAPVLEEVLAAGTCEALTPLEPLRFSGEGDLLPGA
;
A
#
# COMPACT_ATOMS: atom_id res chain seq x y z
N MET A 1 -17.24 0.27 19.71
CA MET A 1 -16.32 -0.88 19.47
C MET A 1 -16.93 -2.14 20.08
N ASN A 2 -16.98 -3.26 19.33
CA ASN A 2 -17.81 -4.43 19.66
C ASN A 2 -17.27 -5.21 20.88
N LEU A 3 -18.09 -5.38 21.93
CA LEU A 3 -17.78 -6.15 23.15
C LEU A 3 -17.21 -7.55 22.83
N ARG A 4 -17.68 -8.15 21.73
CA ARG A 4 -17.19 -9.45 21.22
C ARG A 4 -15.69 -9.44 20.89
N ARG A 5 -15.14 -8.33 20.39
CA ARG A 5 -13.71 -8.24 20.03
C ARG A 5 -12.83 -8.14 21.28
N ARG A 6 -13.29 -7.44 22.32
CA ARG A 6 -12.60 -7.37 23.63
C ARG A 6 -12.56 -8.74 24.32
N LEU A 7 -13.70 -9.43 24.33
CA LEU A 7 -13.80 -10.78 24.90
C LEU A 7 -12.93 -11.80 24.16
N ARG A 8 -12.83 -11.70 22.82
CA ARG A 8 -11.93 -12.55 22.03
C ARG A 8 -10.46 -12.32 22.37
N ILE A 9 -10.03 -11.06 22.49
CA ILE A 9 -8.64 -10.74 22.88
C ILE A 9 -8.35 -11.26 24.29
N ALA A 10 -9.25 -11.00 25.24
CA ALA A 10 -9.11 -11.50 26.61
C ALA A 10 -9.05 -13.03 26.67
N LEU A 11 -9.88 -13.74 25.89
CA LEU A 11 -9.89 -15.20 25.86
C LEU A 11 -8.62 -15.77 25.19
N VAL A 12 -8.24 -15.27 24.02
CA VAL A 12 -7.12 -15.85 23.26
C VAL A 12 -5.77 -15.47 23.88
N ALA A 13 -5.52 -14.17 24.06
CA ALA A 13 -4.23 -13.68 24.54
C ALA A 13 -4.11 -13.70 26.07
N GLY A 14 -5.22 -13.51 26.79
CA GLY A 14 -5.22 -13.48 28.26
C GLY A 14 -5.44 -14.83 28.94
N VAL A 15 -5.94 -15.85 28.23
CA VAL A 15 -6.26 -17.16 28.83
C VAL A 15 -5.67 -18.33 28.03
N LEU A 16 -6.03 -18.51 26.77
CA LEU A 16 -5.67 -19.70 26.00
C LEU A 16 -4.17 -19.78 25.71
N ALA A 17 -3.54 -18.69 25.27
CA ALA A 17 -2.10 -18.68 24.98
C ALA A 17 -1.24 -18.89 26.24
N PRO A 18 -1.45 -18.17 27.36
CA PRO A 18 -0.78 -18.44 28.63
C PRO A 18 -0.97 -19.88 29.12
N LEU A 19 -2.20 -20.41 29.04
CA LEU A 19 -2.50 -21.79 29.43
C LEU A 19 -1.72 -22.79 28.57
N GLY A 20 -1.64 -22.57 27.27
CA GLY A 20 -0.82 -23.38 26.36
C GLY A 20 0.66 -23.36 26.72
N MET A 21 1.21 -22.20 27.09
CA MET A 21 2.61 -22.07 27.53
C MET A 21 2.86 -22.78 28.87
N VAL A 22 1.94 -22.64 29.84
CA VAL A 22 2.01 -23.36 31.12
C VAL A 22 2.00 -24.88 30.89
N LEU A 23 1.04 -25.38 30.10
CA LEU A 23 0.93 -26.81 29.80
C LEU A 23 2.15 -27.32 29.04
N GLY A 24 2.63 -26.59 28.04
CA GLY A 24 3.84 -26.93 27.29
C GLY A 24 5.09 -26.92 28.16
N GLY A 25 5.23 -25.95 29.06
CA GLY A 25 6.33 -25.85 30.01
C GLY A 25 6.37 -27.01 30.99
N VAL A 26 5.23 -27.35 31.59
CA VAL A 26 5.10 -28.49 32.49
C VAL A 26 5.40 -29.80 31.77
N LEU A 27 4.85 -29.99 30.56
CA LEU A 27 5.10 -31.19 29.76
C LEU A 27 6.59 -31.32 29.41
N LEU A 28 7.22 -30.24 28.97
CA LEU A 28 8.63 -30.19 28.61
C LEU A 28 9.53 -30.47 29.83
N ALA A 29 9.23 -29.90 30.99
CA ALA A 29 9.95 -30.14 32.24
C ALA A 29 9.97 -31.63 32.64
N ARG A 30 8.88 -32.35 32.32
CA ARG A 30 8.72 -33.77 32.67
C ARG A 30 9.43 -34.67 31.67
N ILE A 31 9.31 -34.37 30.38
CA ILE A 31 10.05 -35.07 29.32
C ILE A 31 11.56 -34.91 29.53
N LEU A 32 12.04 -33.71 29.82
CA LEU A 32 13.47 -33.46 30.06
C LEU A 32 14.01 -34.11 31.35
N ARG A 33 13.12 -34.51 32.27
CA ARG A 33 13.45 -35.32 33.46
C ARG A 33 13.39 -36.84 33.20
N GLY A 34 13.16 -37.25 31.95
CA GLY A 34 13.12 -38.67 31.55
C GLY A 34 11.77 -39.35 31.77
N GLU A 35 10.71 -38.60 32.08
CA GLU A 35 9.35 -39.18 32.13
C GLU A 35 8.85 -39.46 30.70
N SER A 36 8.23 -40.62 30.50
CA SER A 36 7.53 -40.91 29.24
C SER A 36 6.37 -39.92 29.02
N LEU A 37 6.00 -39.68 27.76
CA LEU A 37 4.89 -38.77 27.42
C LEU A 37 3.58 -39.11 28.17
N VAL A 38 3.32 -40.41 28.40
CA VAL A 38 2.16 -40.89 29.15
C VAL A 38 2.25 -40.54 30.65
N GLN A 39 3.44 -40.70 31.25
CA GLN A 39 3.68 -40.30 32.65
C GLN A 39 3.60 -38.77 32.81
N ALA A 40 4.13 -38.03 31.84
CA ALA A 40 4.15 -36.57 31.82
C ALA A 40 2.75 -35.94 31.74
N LEU A 41 1.75 -36.67 31.23
CA LEU A 41 0.36 -36.24 31.13
C LEU A 41 -0.50 -36.61 32.37
N ALA A 42 -0.01 -37.46 33.28
CA ALA A 42 -0.84 -38.13 34.30
C ALA A 42 -0.64 -37.63 35.76
N GLY A 43 0.07 -36.53 36.00
CA GLY A 43 0.37 -36.06 37.38
C GLY A 43 0.48 -34.53 37.54
N PRO A 44 0.29 -33.99 38.77
CA PRO A 44 0.35 -32.54 39.01
C PRO A 44 1.80 -31.99 38.96
N PRO A 45 1.99 -30.70 38.58
CA PRO A 45 3.32 -30.09 38.44
C PRO A 45 4.02 -29.90 39.79
N ALA A 46 5.28 -30.36 39.89
CA ALA A 46 6.13 -30.17 41.06
C ALA A 46 6.82 -28.79 41.01
N GLY A 47 6.83 -28.04 42.13
CA GLY A 47 7.75 -26.91 42.32
C GLY A 47 7.17 -25.59 42.84
N VAL A 48 5.92 -25.52 43.31
CA VAL A 48 5.38 -24.30 43.95
C VAL A 48 5.60 -24.38 45.47
N GLY A 49 6.85 -24.51 45.90
CA GLY A 49 7.21 -24.94 47.27
C GLY A 49 7.56 -23.85 48.28
N ARG A 50 7.60 -22.57 47.92
CA ARG A 50 7.98 -21.45 48.83
C ARG A 50 6.99 -20.29 48.77
N SER A 51 6.83 -19.59 49.89
CA SER A 51 5.81 -18.56 50.06
C SER A 51 6.04 -17.34 49.15
N LEU A 52 4.97 -16.69 48.68
CA LEU A 52 5.03 -15.44 47.90
C LEU A 52 5.87 -14.33 48.59
N ARG A 53 5.95 -14.37 49.93
CA ARG A 53 6.73 -13.42 50.73
C ARG A 53 8.24 -13.59 50.56
N GLU A 54 8.71 -14.83 50.41
CA GLU A 54 10.14 -15.13 50.20
C GLU A 54 10.61 -14.81 48.77
N ALA A 55 9.68 -14.77 47.81
CA ALA A 55 9.95 -14.44 46.41
C ALA A 55 10.12 -12.93 46.16
N LEU A 56 9.54 -12.08 47.02
CA LEU A 56 9.41 -10.64 46.77
C LEU A 56 10.75 -9.88 46.67
N PRO A 57 11.76 -10.09 47.55
CA PRO A 57 13.05 -9.40 47.42
C PRO A 57 13.77 -9.75 46.13
N TRP A 58 13.72 -11.01 45.72
CA TRP A 58 14.30 -11.50 44.47
C TRP A 58 13.54 -10.99 43.24
N ALA A 59 12.21 -10.87 43.33
CA ALA A 59 11.38 -10.30 42.28
C ALA A 59 11.72 -8.82 42.02
N LEU A 60 11.80 -8.02 43.09
CA LEU A 60 12.16 -6.60 43.00
C LEU A 60 13.61 -6.42 42.52
N GLY A 61 14.53 -7.24 43.01
CA GLY A 61 15.92 -7.25 42.56
C GLY A 61 16.05 -7.61 41.07
N GLY A 62 15.39 -8.69 40.62
CA GLY A 62 15.39 -9.12 39.23
C GLY A 62 14.77 -8.10 38.28
N ALA A 63 13.63 -7.50 38.65
CA ALA A 63 13.01 -6.43 37.89
C ALA A 63 13.90 -5.18 37.84
N GLY A 64 14.49 -4.78 38.98
CA GLY A 64 15.38 -3.62 39.08
C GLY A 64 16.64 -3.77 38.24
N VAL A 65 17.27 -4.96 38.25
CA VAL A 65 18.42 -5.26 37.39
C VAL A 65 18.02 -5.22 35.92
N SER A 66 16.92 -5.87 35.55
CA SER A 66 16.44 -5.88 34.16
C SER A 66 16.13 -4.47 33.64
N LEU A 67 15.39 -3.66 34.40
CA LEU A 67 15.05 -2.28 34.03
C LEU A 67 16.28 -1.36 34.05
N GLY A 68 17.17 -1.52 35.03
CA GLY A 68 18.41 -0.74 35.14
C GLY A 68 19.39 -1.01 34.00
N VAL A 69 19.59 -2.28 33.64
CA VAL A 69 20.40 -2.67 32.47
C VAL A 69 19.76 -2.16 31.19
N SER A 70 18.43 -2.26 31.05
CA SER A 70 17.72 -1.74 29.87
C SER A 70 17.83 -0.22 29.76
N ALA A 71 17.73 0.50 30.87
CA ALA A 71 17.89 1.96 30.90
C ALA A 71 19.33 2.40 30.63
N LEU A 72 20.32 1.67 31.15
CA LEU A 72 21.74 1.89 30.89
C LEU A 72 22.07 1.64 29.42
N LEU A 73 21.60 0.52 28.85
CA LEU A 73 21.79 0.23 27.43
C LEU A 73 21.08 1.26 26.55
N ALA A 74 19.87 1.70 26.92
CA ALA A 74 19.19 2.77 26.20
C ALA A 74 19.92 4.12 26.28
N SER A 75 20.68 4.40 27.35
CA SER A 75 21.43 5.65 27.49
C SER A 75 22.75 5.66 26.74
N VAL A 76 23.40 4.50 26.56
CA VAL A 76 24.68 4.38 25.84
C VAL A 76 24.53 3.87 24.41
N TRP A 77 23.38 3.29 24.06
CA TRP A 77 23.08 2.77 22.74
C TRP A 77 21.70 3.25 22.26
N PRO A 78 21.65 4.40 21.56
CA PRO A 78 20.37 5.00 21.16
C PRO A 78 19.49 4.12 20.26
N GLN A 79 20.09 3.29 19.41
CA GLN A 79 19.37 2.33 18.57
C GLN A 79 18.70 1.21 19.40
N PHE A 80 19.27 0.84 20.54
CA PHE A 80 18.66 -0.08 21.50
C PHE A 80 17.42 0.55 22.14
N GLY A 81 17.51 1.82 22.55
CA GLY A 81 16.36 2.58 23.06
C GLY A 81 15.21 2.68 22.06
N LYS A 82 15.51 3.01 20.79
CA LYS A 82 14.53 3.09 19.69
C LYS A 82 13.85 1.74 19.40
N ALA A 83 14.58 0.64 19.50
CA ALA A 83 14.03 -0.70 19.30
C ALA A 83 13.10 -1.12 20.45
N LEU A 84 13.49 -0.84 21.70
CA LEU A 84 12.66 -1.05 22.89
C LEU A 84 11.35 -0.24 22.81
N GLU A 85 11.45 0.99 22.28
CA GLU A 85 10.31 1.88 22.06
C GLU A 85 9.34 1.34 21.00
N ARG A 86 9.84 0.91 19.83
CA ARG A 86 9.00 0.38 18.74
C ARG A 86 8.18 -0.85 19.14
N THR A 87 8.79 -1.83 19.80
CA THR A 87 8.14 -3.11 20.13
C THR A 87 7.23 -3.02 21.36
N GLY A 88 7.66 -2.29 22.39
CA GLY A 88 6.86 -2.02 23.58
C GLY A 88 5.63 -1.15 23.29
N ILE A 89 5.78 -0.13 22.44
CA ILE A 89 4.67 0.74 22.02
C ILE A 89 3.69 -0.01 21.15
N GLN A 90 4.12 -0.75 20.13
CA GLN A 90 3.18 -1.41 19.21
C GLN A 90 2.30 -2.45 19.93
N SER A 91 2.88 -3.31 20.76
CA SER A 91 2.12 -4.41 21.37
C SER A 91 1.20 -3.95 22.51
N GLY A 92 1.70 -3.11 23.42
CA GLY A 92 0.95 -2.65 24.59
C GLY A 92 -0.11 -1.59 24.26
N SER A 93 0.22 -0.63 23.37
CA SER A 93 -0.72 0.44 22.99
C SER A 93 -1.87 -0.09 22.13
N GLU A 94 -1.64 -1.12 21.31
CA GLU A 94 -2.69 -1.75 20.51
C GLU A 94 -3.69 -2.50 21.39
N VAL A 95 -3.23 -3.31 22.34
CA VAL A 95 -4.12 -3.99 23.29
C VAL A 95 -4.88 -2.98 24.14
N LEU A 96 -4.20 -1.91 24.59
CA LEU A 96 -4.85 -0.83 25.31
C LEU A 96 -5.95 -0.14 24.48
N ARG A 97 -5.65 0.22 23.23
CA ARG A 97 -6.59 0.85 22.29
C ARG A 97 -7.78 -0.05 21.95
N LEU A 98 -7.53 -1.34 21.77
CA LEU A 98 -8.52 -2.32 21.29
C LEU A 98 -9.37 -2.92 22.42
N ALA A 99 -8.80 -3.12 23.61
CA ALA A 99 -9.42 -3.90 24.67
C ALA A 99 -9.52 -3.18 26.03
N GLY A 100 -8.77 -2.10 26.23
CA GLY A 100 -8.80 -1.28 27.44
C GLY A 100 -7.96 -1.85 28.60
N TRP A 101 -7.85 -1.04 29.67
CA TRP A 101 -7.01 -1.30 30.84
C TRP A 101 -7.16 -2.68 31.49
N PRO A 102 -8.39 -3.19 31.73
CA PRO A 102 -8.54 -4.48 32.43
C PRO A 102 -7.98 -5.66 31.62
N VAL A 103 -8.13 -5.62 30.28
CA VAL A 103 -7.63 -6.70 29.41
C VAL A 103 -6.12 -6.61 29.25
N LEU A 104 -5.56 -5.40 29.19
CA LEU A 104 -4.11 -5.23 29.15
C LEU A 104 -3.43 -5.78 30.41
N LEU A 105 -3.97 -5.49 31.60
CA LEU A 105 -3.45 -6.02 32.86
C LEU A 105 -3.52 -7.54 32.91
N LEU A 106 -4.61 -8.13 32.43
CA LEU A 106 -4.76 -9.58 32.32
C LEU A 106 -3.69 -10.18 31.40
N VAL A 107 -3.49 -9.61 30.20
CA VAL A 107 -2.51 -10.11 29.23
C VAL A 107 -1.08 -10.01 29.77
N VAL A 108 -0.73 -8.88 30.40
CA VAL A 108 0.60 -8.68 31.00
C VAL A 108 0.86 -9.68 32.12
N ALA A 109 -0.11 -9.90 33.01
CA ALA A 109 0.06 -10.82 34.13
C ALA A 109 0.05 -12.29 33.70
N ALA A 110 -0.88 -12.68 32.82
CA ALA A 110 -1.00 -14.05 32.37
C ALA A 110 0.16 -14.46 31.45
N GLY A 111 0.60 -13.57 30.56
CA GLY A 111 1.77 -13.78 29.71
C GLY A 111 3.04 -14.07 30.54
N ALA A 112 3.31 -13.24 31.55
CA ALA A 112 4.44 -13.44 32.46
C ALA A 112 4.39 -14.82 33.16
N VAL A 113 3.22 -15.26 33.63
CA VAL A 113 3.07 -16.60 34.23
C VAL A 113 3.38 -17.70 33.21
N GLY A 114 2.80 -17.63 32.01
CA GLY A 114 3.01 -18.64 30.96
C GLY A 114 4.47 -18.75 30.52
N GLU A 115 5.11 -17.61 30.30
CA GLU A 115 6.49 -17.54 29.84
C GLU A 115 7.47 -18.01 30.93
N GLU A 116 7.30 -17.61 32.18
CA GLU A 116 8.20 -18.07 33.24
C GLU A 116 8.02 -19.56 33.55
N VAL A 117 6.80 -20.10 33.50
CA VAL A 117 6.60 -21.55 33.65
C VAL A 117 7.27 -22.31 32.50
N LEU A 118 7.16 -21.83 31.26
CA LEU A 118 7.78 -22.47 30.10
C LEU A 118 9.31 -22.43 30.16
N PHE A 119 9.88 -21.23 30.30
CA PHE A 119 11.33 -21.07 30.21
C PHE A 119 12.03 -21.46 31.51
N ARG A 120 11.54 -21.05 32.69
CA ARG A 120 12.25 -21.23 33.97
C ARG A 120 11.82 -22.52 34.66
N GLY A 121 10.54 -22.88 34.53
CA GLY A 121 10.03 -24.16 35.03
C GLY A 121 10.35 -25.33 34.11
N GLY A 122 10.34 -25.11 32.80
CA GLY A 122 10.53 -26.15 31.77
C GLY A 122 11.97 -26.32 31.30
N ILE A 123 12.57 -25.25 30.80
CA ILE A 123 13.83 -25.33 30.02
C ILE A 123 15.07 -25.16 30.92
N GLN A 124 15.04 -24.19 31.82
CA GLN A 124 16.19 -23.82 32.67
C GLN A 124 16.76 -24.95 33.53
N PRO A 125 15.95 -25.83 34.15
CA PRO A 125 16.51 -26.89 35.00
C PRO A 125 17.39 -27.88 34.24
N SER A 126 17.23 -27.99 32.92
CA SER A 126 17.96 -28.94 32.08
C SER A 126 19.09 -28.30 31.29
N LEU A 127 18.90 -27.07 30.82
CA LEU A 127 19.87 -26.38 29.96
C LEU A 127 20.66 -25.29 30.69
N GLY A 128 20.27 -24.93 31.91
CA GLY A 128 20.87 -23.84 32.67
C GLY A 128 20.43 -22.45 32.22
N VAL A 129 20.90 -21.43 32.95
CA VAL A 129 20.46 -20.03 32.83
C VAL A 129 20.75 -19.44 31.44
N TRP A 130 21.98 -19.64 30.93
CA TRP A 130 22.44 -18.96 29.71
C TRP A 130 21.76 -19.44 28.42
N PRO A 131 21.64 -20.76 28.14
CA PRO A 131 20.90 -21.23 26.97
C PRO A 131 19.42 -20.89 27.04
N THR A 132 18.84 -20.92 28.24
CA THR A 132 17.43 -20.56 28.45
C THR A 132 17.17 -19.09 28.19
N ALA A 133 18.02 -18.20 28.68
CA ALA A 133 17.90 -16.76 28.43
C ALA A 133 18.09 -16.42 26.94
N THR A 134 18.98 -17.15 26.26
CA THR A 134 19.17 -17.00 24.81
C THR A 134 17.92 -17.43 24.04
N ALA A 135 17.35 -18.60 24.38
CA ALA A 135 16.11 -19.08 23.79
C ALA A 135 14.93 -18.13 24.06
N PHE A 136 14.87 -17.57 25.28
CA PHE A 136 13.90 -16.55 25.66
C PHE A 136 14.03 -15.30 24.78
N GLY A 137 15.24 -14.76 24.63
CA GLY A 137 15.50 -13.61 23.74
C GLY A 137 15.08 -13.87 22.30
N LEU A 138 15.45 -15.03 21.74
CA LEU A 138 15.10 -15.41 20.36
C LEU A 138 13.59 -15.56 20.15
N ALA A 139 12.88 -16.14 21.12
CA ALA A 139 11.42 -16.29 21.06
C ALA A 139 10.70 -14.94 20.99
N HIS A 140 11.29 -13.88 21.56
CA HIS A 140 10.74 -12.52 21.53
C HIS A 140 11.10 -11.77 20.24
N GLY A 141 12.06 -12.25 19.44
CA GLY A 141 12.43 -11.66 18.14
C GLY A 141 11.59 -12.10 16.95
N GLY A 142 10.80 -13.18 17.07
CA GLY A 142 9.97 -13.71 16.00
C GLY A 142 10.73 -14.07 14.72
N TRP A 143 10.08 -13.93 13.55
CA TRP A 143 10.65 -14.24 12.22
C TRP A 143 11.50 -13.09 11.63
N GLN A 144 11.61 -11.95 12.32
CA GLN A 144 12.26 -10.72 11.85
C GLN A 144 13.58 -10.44 12.60
N LEU A 145 14.34 -11.50 12.90
CA LEU A 145 15.55 -11.45 13.74
C LEU A 145 16.60 -10.41 13.30
N ARG A 146 16.69 -10.10 12.00
CA ARG A 146 17.62 -9.08 11.47
C ARG A 146 17.25 -7.65 11.86
N GLU A 147 15.96 -7.35 12.01
CA GLU A 147 15.46 -6.00 12.31
C GLU A 147 15.24 -5.79 13.82
N MET A 148 15.00 -6.88 14.57
CA MET A 148 14.67 -6.87 16.00
C MET A 148 15.83 -7.31 16.91
N TRP A 149 17.06 -7.37 16.40
CA TRP A 149 18.23 -7.90 17.12
C TRP A 149 18.45 -7.25 18.50
N SER A 150 18.30 -5.93 18.60
CA SER A 150 18.49 -5.20 19.86
C SER A 150 17.39 -5.52 20.88
N TYR A 151 16.18 -5.83 20.42
CA TYR A 151 15.10 -6.30 21.28
C TYR A 151 15.30 -7.75 21.74
N VAL A 152 15.79 -8.63 20.87
CA VAL A 152 16.21 -10.00 21.21
C VAL A 152 17.26 -9.97 22.33
N MET A 153 18.21 -9.05 22.25
CA MET A 153 19.20 -8.84 23.31
C MET A 153 18.58 -8.31 24.60
N ALA A 154 17.69 -7.32 24.51
CA ALA A 154 17.00 -6.77 25.69
C ALA A 154 16.22 -7.86 26.44
N ALA A 155 15.43 -8.63 25.70
CA ALA A 155 14.65 -9.75 26.22
C ALA A 155 15.57 -10.85 26.78
N GLY A 156 16.68 -11.17 26.11
CA GLY A 156 17.68 -12.11 26.62
C GLY A 156 18.32 -11.67 27.94
N LEU A 157 18.69 -10.39 28.06
CA LEU A 157 19.25 -9.82 29.29
C LEU A 157 18.23 -9.79 30.43
N ALA A 158 16.98 -9.41 30.15
CA ALA A 158 15.88 -9.56 31.11
C ALA A 158 15.70 -11.03 31.51
N GLY A 159 15.83 -11.94 30.55
CA GLY A 159 15.73 -13.36 30.77
C GLY A 159 16.85 -13.94 31.63
N LEU A 160 18.06 -13.39 31.56
CA LEU A 160 19.16 -13.71 32.49
C LEU A 160 18.85 -13.23 33.90
N ALA A 161 18.36 -12.00 34.06
CA ALA A 161 17.99 -11.45 35.36
C ALA A 161 16.90 -12.30 36.04
N PHE A 162 15.87 -12.69 35.29
CA PHE A 162 14.82 -13.58 35.79
C PHE A 162 15.33 -14.99 36.07
N GLY A 163 16.21 -15.51 35.21
CA GLY A 163 16.83 -16.82 35.40
C GLY A 163 17.67 -16.92 36.67
N TYR A 164 18.48 -15.90 36.99
CA TYR A 164 19.20 -15.86 38.26
C TYR A 164 18.30 -15.59 39.47
N ALA A 165 17.23 -14.81 39.31
CA ALA A 165 16.21 -14.67 40.35
C ALA A 165 15.55 -16.02 40.67
N TYR A 166 15.34 -16.88 39.67
CA TYR A 166 14.86 -18.25 39.87
C TYR A 166 15.87 -19.14 40.61
N GLU A 167 17.14 -19.17 40.16
CA GLU A 167 18.19 -19.98 40.81
C GLU A 167 18.41 -19.61 42.28
N TRP A 168 18.47 -18.31 42.57
CA TRP A 168 18.76 -17.84 43.93
C TRP A 168 17.57 -17.92 44.88
N SER A 169 16.36 -17.71 44.37
CA SER A 169 15.15 -17.80 45.20
C SER A 169 14.67 -19.26 45.37
N GLY A 170 14.97 -20.13 44.41
CA GLY A 170 14.46 -21.49 44.34
C GLY A 170 12.94 -21.56 44.12
N THR A 171 12.32 -20.50 43.58
CA THR A 171 10.87 -20.43 43.35
C THR A 171 10.52 -19.69 42.06
N LEU A 172 9.55 -20.21 41.31
CA LEU A 172 9.04 -19.57 40.09
C LEU A 172 8.27 -18.27 40.38
N TRP A 173 7.85 -18.03 41.62
CA TRP A 173 7.19 -16.77 41.96
C TRP A 173 8.11 -15.55 41.83
N ALA A 174 9.41 -15.72 42.05
CA ALA A 174 10.37 -14.62 41.94
C ALA A 174 10.49 -14.09 40.50
N PRO A 175 10.78 -14.91 39.48
CA PRO A 175 10.81 -14.43 38.09
C PRO A 175 9.44 -14.00 37.58
N VAL A 176 8.34 -14.67 37.97
CA VAL A 176 6.98 -14.27 37.55
C VAL A 176 6.67 -12.86 38.01
N LEU A 177 6.89 -12.57 39.30
CA LEU A 177 6.62 -11.23 39.85
C LEU A 177 7.58 -10.20 39.25
N ALA A 178 8.85 -10.54 39.05
CA ALA A 178 9.82 -9.67 38.39
C ALA A 178 9.37 -9.27 36.98
N HIS A 179 8.87 -10.24 36.22
CA HIS A 179 8.42 -10.06 34.85
C HIS A 179 7.13 -9.24 34.78
N VAL A 180 6.15 -9.47 35.67
CA VAL A 180 4.95 -8.63 35.76
C VAL A 180 5.32 -7.18 36.08
N VAL A 181 6.25 -6.96 37.01
CA VAL A 181 6.73 -5.60 37.37
C VAL A 181 7.45 -4.96 36.20
N HIS A 182 8.31 -5.69 35.50
CA HIS A 182 9.02 -5.21 34.30
C HIS A 182 8.01 -4.74 33.23
N ASN A 183 7.08 -5.61 32.84
CA ASN A 183 6.08 -5.31 31.81
C ASN A 183 5.15 -4.16 32.25
N GLY A 184 4.75 -4.15 33.52
CA GLY A 184 3.95 -3.08 34.11
C GLY A 184 4.67 -1.72 34.11
N ALA A 185 5.96 -1.70 34.43
CA ALA A 185 6.78 -0.48 34.42
C ALA A 185 6.97 0.07 33.00
N VAL A 186 7.21 -0.81 32.02
CA VAL A 186 7.27 -0.44 30.60
C VAL A 186 5.93 0.18 30.18
N VAL A 187 4.80 -0.49 30.43
CA VAL A 187 3.46 0.05 30.11
C VAL A 187 3.20 1.40 30.80
N ALA A 188 3.55 1.54 32.09
CA ALA A 188 3.36 2.79 32.83
C ALA A 188 4.21 3.94 32.26
N TYR A 189 5.46 3.66 31.86
CA TYR A 189 6.32 4.62 31.19
C TYR A 189 5.74 5.09 29.84
N LEU A 190 5.16 4.16 29.07
CA LEU A 190 4.51 4.50 27.79
C LEU A 190 3.32 5.44 27.96
N LEU A 191 2.50 5.22 29.00
CA LEU A 191 1.39 6.11 29.32
C LEU A 191 1.81 7.48 29.80
N TYR A 192 2.85 7.51 30.61
CA TYR A 192 3.41 8.75 31.11
C TYR A 192 3.88 9.63 29.94
N ARG A 193 4.57 9.04 28.94
CA ARG A 193 4.97 9.75 27.72
C ARG A 193 3.78 10.19 26.87
N GLN A 194 2.79 9.31 26.66
CA GLN A 194 1.60 9.62 25.85
C GLN A 194 0.78 10.79 26.44
N ARG A 195 0.68 10.88 27.77
CA ARG A 195 -0.02 11.98 28.46
C ARG A 195 0.73 13.31 28.41
N ARG A 196 2.05 13.30 28.24
CA ARG A 196 2.85 14.53 28.12
C ARG A 196 2.95 15.09 26.71
N GLY A 197 2.47 14.37 25.69
CA GLY A 197 2.58 14.82 24.30
C GLY A 197 4.03 15.04 23.86
N GLU A 198 5.00 14.37 24.51
CA GLU A 198 6.41 14.48 24.16
C GLU A 198 6.66 13.68 22.86
N PRO A 199 7.02 14.34 21.74
CA PRO A 199 7.47 13.64 20.54
C PRO A 199 8.76 12.86 20.83
N GLU A 200 9.00 11.81 20.04
CA GLU A 200 10.23 11.00 20.07
C GLU A 200 11.47 11.91 20.22
N ARG A 201 12.22 11.75 21.32
CA ARG A 201 13.48 12.46 21.50
C ARG A 201 14.50 11.94 20.48
N ALA A 202 14.69 12.70 19.40
CA ALA A 202 15.94 12.70 18.66
C ALA A 202 17.07 13.19 19.58
N GLU A 203 18.23 12.58 19.44
CA GLU A 203 19.41 12.72 20.28
C GLU A 203 19.89 14.18 20.39
N ALA A 204 19.97 14.70 21.62
CA ALA A 204 20.75 15.88 21.94
C ALA A 204 22.19 15.44 22.26
N GLY A 205 23.02 15.40 21.22
CA GLY A 205 24.48 15.49 21.38
C GLY A 205 24.84 16.94 21.65
N ALA A 206 25.60 17.18 22.72
CA ALA A 206 26.07 18.50 23.11
C ALA A 206 26.87 19.17 21.97
N VAL A 207 26.29 20.19 21.36
CA VAL A 207 27.02 21.21 20.59
C VAL A 207 26.95 22.47 21.43
N GLU A 208 28.10 22.92 21.90
CA GLU A 208 28.25 24.19 22.60
C GLU A 208 27.62 25.32 21.80
N ALA A 209 26.85 26.13 22.52
CA ALA A 209 26.11 27.25 22.01
C ALA A 209 27.04 28.30 21.39
N ALA A 210 27.01 28.40 20.07
CA ALA A 210 27.25 29.65 19.34
C ALA A 210 25.94 30.10 18.69
N ALA A 211 24.89 30.27 19.50
CA ALA A 211 23.64 30.86 19.04
C ALA A 211 23.77 32.39 19.04
N GLY A 212 24.22 32.95 17.91
CA GLY A 212 23.66 34.22 17.46
C GLY A 212 22.15 34.03 17.20
N PRO A 213 21.33 35.10 17.24
CA PRO A 213 19.89 34.95 17.04
C PRO A 213 19.63 34.31 15.67
N ALA A 214 19.08 33.09 15.68
CA ALA A 214 18.66 32.41 14.47
C ALA A 214 17.50 33.20 13.86
N VAL A 215 17.78 33.90 12.77
CA VAL A 215 16.77 34.50 11.90
C VAL A 215 16.07 33.35 11.20
N ILE A 216 14.79 33.12 11.51
CA ILE A 216 13.93 32.29 10.67
C ILE A 216 13.84 33.01 9.31
N PRO A 217 14.24 32.39 8.18
CA PRO A 217 14.15 33.03 6.88
C PRO A 217 12.72 33.51 6.63
N THR A 218 12.56 34.73 6.13
CA THR A 218 11.24 35.29 5.84
C THR A 218 10.65 34.64 4.58
N GLN A 219 9.31 34.66 4.44
CA GLN A 219 8.62 34.18 3.22
C GLN A 219 9.27 34.83 1.99
N GLY A 220 9.86 34.02 1.09
CA GLY A 220 10.57 34.47 -0.11
C GLY A 220 12.03 33.97 -0.27
N GLU A 221 12.82 33.87 0.80
CA GLU A 221 14.26 33.57 0.71
C GLU A 221 14.55 32.11 0.33
N VAL A 222 13.76 31.17 0.87
CA VAL A 222 13.90 29.71 0.65
C VAL A 222 13.70 29.32 -0.82
N LEU A 223 12.73 29.95 -1.49
CA LEU A 223 12.41 29.66 -2.89
C LEU A 223 13.36 30.34 -3.88
N GLY A 224 13.92 31.49 -3.54
CA GLY A 224 14.95 32.15 -4.35
C GLY A 224 16.23 31.30 -4.48
N MET A 225 16.43 30.35 -3.57
CA MET A 225 17.57 29.44 -3.54
C MET A 225 17.27 28.06 -4.14
N LEU A 226 16.01 27.73 -4.43
CA LEU A 226 15.65 26.43 -5.00
C LEU A 226 15.83 26.45 -6.53
N ALA A 227 17.02 26.09 -6.97
CA ALA A 227 17.35 25.96 -8.39
C ALA A 227 17.04 24.55 -8.90
N MET A 228 16.44 24.48 -10.09
CA MET A 228 16.10 23.23 -10.77
C MET A 228 16.58 23.24 -12.22
N ALA A 229 17.00 22.07 -12.71
CA ALA A 229 17.34 21.83 -14.10
C ALA A 229 16.26 20.94 -14.73
N ARG A 230 15.88 21.22 -15.97
CA ARG A 230 15.01 20.33 -16.74
C ARG A 230 15.84 19.16 -17.26
N ILE A 231 15.34 17.96 -17.04
CA ILE A 231 15.94 16.71 -17.52
C ILE A 231 14.94 15.97 -18.42
N ARG A 232 15.47 15.13 -19.31
CA ARG A 232 14.71 14.14 -20.07
C ARG A 232 15.10 12.74 -19.62
N GLN A 233 14.12 11.91 -19.25
CA GLN A 233 14.33 10.51 -18.90
C GLN A 233 14.46 9.65 -20.17
N ASN A 234 15.38 8.69 -20.14
CA ASN A 234 15.49 7.66 -21.17
C ASN A 234 14.53 6.51 -20.87
N LEU A 235 13.23 6.72 -21.10
CA LEU A 235 12.21 5.70 -20.84
C LEU A 235 12.22 4.60 -21.92
N PRO A 236 11.99 3.32 -21.57
CA PRO A 236 11.81 2.26 -22.56
C PRO A 236 10.68 2.60 -23.55
N ARG A 237 10.99 2.51 -24.85
CA ARG A 237 10.06 2.86 -25.94
C ARG A 237 9.86 1.71 -26.96
N PRO A 238 9.51 0.48 -26.53
CA PRO A 238 8.96 -0.47 -27.48
C PRO A 238 7.69 0.13 -28.09
N ARG A 239 7.53 0.02 -29.40
CA ARG A 239 6.37 0.54 -30.11
C ARG A 239 6.01 -0.36 -31.29
N VAL A 240 4.72 -0.48 -31.54
CA VAL A 240 4.17 -1.12 -32.74
C VAL A 240 3.98 -0.04 -33.80
N GLU A 241 4.74 -0.12 -34.89
CA GLU A 241 4.70 0.88 -35.97
C GLU A 241 3.34 0.89 -36.70
N ASP A 242 2.78 -0.29 -37.00
CA ASP A 242 1.45 -0.45 -37.61
C ASP A 242 0.54 -1.26 -36.67
N VAL A 243 -0.17 -0.54 -35.81
CA VAL A 243 -1.08 -1.13 -34.82
C VAL A 243 -2.22 -1.91 -35.48
N PRO A 244 -2.95 -1.39 -36.50
CA PRO A 244 -3.96 -2.16 -37.22
C PRO A 244 -3.46 -3.48 -37.81
N ALA A 245 -2.28 -3.49 -38.43
CA ALA A 245 -1.70 -4.70 -38.98
C ALA A 245 -1.32 -5.72 -37.90
N ALA A 246 -0.75 -5.27 -36.78
CA ALA A 246 -0.41 -6.13 -35.65
C ALA A 246 -1.66 -6.74 -34.99
N VAL A 247 -2.73 -5.94 -34.83
CA VAL A 247 -4.03 -6.42 -34.35
C VAL A 247 -4.58 -7.49 -35.29
N ARG A 248 -4.59 -7.23 -36.60
CA ARG A 248 -5.04 -8.20 -37.61
C ARG A 248 -4.26 -9.51 -37.50
N ALA A 249 -2.92 -9.44 -37.41
CA ALA A 249 -2.06 -10.61 -37.31
C ALA A 249 -2.35 -11.45 -36.05
N GLU A 250 -2.51 -10.81 -34.89
CA GLU A 250 -2.85 -11.50 -33.63
C GLU A 250 -4.25 -12.11 -33.67
N LEU A 251 -5.23 -11.42 -34.27
CA LEU A 251 -6.60 -11.93 -34.39
C LEU A 251 -6.72 -13.15 -35.30
N ARG A 252 -5.83 -13.33 -36.28
CA ARG A 252 -5.80 -14.53 -37.16
C ARG A 252 -5.67 -15.84 -36.38
N ARG A 253 -5.19 -15.80 -35.13
CA ARG A 253 -5.22 -16.96 -34.21
C ARG A 253 -6.63 -17.44 -33.83
N LEU A 254 -7.67 -16.67 -34.12
CA LEU A 254 -9.08 -17.06 -33.96
C LEU A 254 -9.66 -17.79 -35.18
N GLU A 255 -8.87 -17.97 -36.25
CA GLU A 255 -9.29 -18.78 -37.40
C GLU A 255 -9.69 -20.19 -36.95
N GLY A 256 -10.82 -20.67 -37.47
CA GLY A 256 -11.42 -21.95 -37.06
C GLY A 256 -12.27 -21.87 -35.78
N ARG A 257 -12.17 -20.81 -34.97
CA ARG A 257 -13.08 -20.54 -33.83
C ARG A 257 -14.24 -19.62 -34.21
N VAL A 258 -14.03 -18.77 -35.21
CA VAL A 258 -15.07 -17.90 -35.76
C VAL A 258 -15.87 -18.64 -36.83
N ARG A 259 -17.20 -18.57 -36.74
CA ARG A 259 -18.13 -19.14 -37.73
C ARG A 259 -18.77 -18.02 -38.56
N PRO A 260 -19.06 -18.23 -39.85
CA PRO A 260 -19.83 -17.27 -40.64
C PRO A 260 -21.19 -16.96 -39.99
N GLY A 261 -21.56 -15.68 -39.92
CA GLY A 261 -22.79 -15.19 -39.28
C GLY A 261 -22.75 -15.14 -37.75
N MET A 262 -21.64 -15.53 -37.12
CA MET A 262 -21.50 -15.51 -35.66
C MET A 262 -21.49 -14.08 -35.14
N THR A 263 -22.38 -13.75 -34.21
CA THR A 263 -22.38 -12.45 -33.54
C THR A 263 -21.28 -12.38 -32.48
N VAL A 264 -20.44 -11.35 -32.54
CA VAL A 264 -19.29 -11.19 -31.61
C VAL A 264 -19.39 -9.85 -30.88
N ALA A 265 -19.64 -9.90 -29.58
CA ALA A 265 -19.59 -8.71 -28.72
C ALA A 265 -18.13 -8.35 -28.42
N VAL A 266 -17.71 -7.14 -28.79
CA VAL A 266 -16.36 -6.62 -28.54
C VAL A 266 -16.42 -5.57 -27.44
N THR A 267 -15.65 -5.74 -26.38
CA THR A 267 -15.70 -4.82 -25.24
C THR A 267 -15.04 -3.48 -25.54
N ALA A 268 -15.71 -2.38 -25.23
CA ALA A 268 -15.14 -1.04 -25.20
C ALA A 268 -15.08 -0.54 -23.75
N GLY A 269 -13.88 -0.21 -23.28
CA GLY A 269 -13.62 0.30 -21.93
C GLY A 269 -13.72 1.83 -21.83
N SER A 270 -13.65 2.32 -20.59
CA SER A 270 -13.80 3.75 -20.25
C SER A 270 -12.49 4.53 -20.18
N ARG A 271 -11.38 3.95 -20.63
CA ARG A 271 -10.04 4.51 -20.45
C ARG A 271 -9.50 4.98 -21.79
N GLY A 272 -8.81 6.12 -21.77
CA GLY A 272 -7.93 6.52 -22.86
C GLY A 272 -6.87 5.44 -23.06
N ILE A 273 -6.87 4.87 -24.25
CA ILE A 273 -5.83 4.00 -24.80
C ILE A 273 -5.47 4.64 -26.14
N ALA A 274 -4.19 4.84 -26.38
CA ALA A 274 -3.70 5.50 -27.57
C ALA A 274 -4.16 4.75 -28.83
N GLY A 275 -4.84 5.47 -29.72
CA GLY A 275 -5.37 4.88 -30.96
C GLY A 275 -6.50 3.86 -30.75
N ILE A 276 -7.23 3.89 -29.62
CA ILE A 276 -8.30 2.91 -29.36
C ILE A 276 -9.36 2.79 -30.47
N PRO A 277 -9.83 3.86 -31.14
CA PRO A 277 -10.78 3.70 -32.24
C PRO A 277 -10.18 2.94 -33.41
N ALA A 278 -8.90 3.14 -33.72
CA ALA A 278 -8.19 2.41 -34.77
C ALA A 278 -7.98 0.94 -34.41
N ILE A 279 -7.64 0.64 -33.14
CA ILE A 279 -7.53 -0.73 -32.63
C ILE A 279 -8.88 -1.45 -32.75
N LEU A 280 -9.96 -0.85 -32.25
CA LEU A 280 -11.30 -1.43 -32.32
C LEU A 280 -11.76 -1.60 -33.77
N ARG A 281 -11.48 -0.63 -34.65
CA ARG A 281 -11.75 -0.73 -36.10
C ARG A 281 -11.03 -1.91 -36.73
N ALA A 282 -9.76 -2.12 -36.40
CA ALA A 282 -8.99 -3.26 -36.87
C ALA A 282 -9.57 -4.58 -36.35
N VAL A 283 -9.95 -4.64 -35.06
CA VAL A 283 -10.62 -5.80 -34.46
C VAL A 283 -11.90 -6.16 -35.21
N VAL A 284 -12.83 -5.21 -35.36
CA VAL A 284 -14.12 -5.49 -36.03
C VAL A 284 -13.92 -5.80 -37.52
N GLY A 285 -12.98 -5.14 -38.19
CA GLY A 285 -12.66 -5.41 -39.59
C GLY A 285 -12.16 -6.84 -39.78
N THR A 286 -11.21 -7.28 -38.96
CA THR A 286 -10.66 -8.65 -39.04
C THR A 286 -11.69 -9.72 -38.67
N LEU A 287 -12.56 -9.47 -37.68
CA LEU A 287 -13.67 -10.40 -37.38
C LEU A 287 -14.65 -10.53 -38.57
N ARG A 288 -14.95 -9.43 -39.27
CA ARG A 288 -15.78 -9.47 -40.49
C ARG A 288 -15.11 -10.20 -41.65
N GLU A 289 -13.80 -10.03 -41.83
CA GLU A 289 -13.03 -10.79 -42.82
C GLU A 289 -13.13 -12.30 -42.56
N MET A 290 -13.33 -12.73 -41.31
CA MET A 290 -13.58 -14.12 -40.92
C MET A 290 -15.07 -14.54 -41.01
N GLY A 291 -15.95 -13.64 -41.43
CA GLY A 291 -17.38 -13.89 -41.61
C GLY A 291 -18.25 -13.63 -40.37
N ALA A 292 -17.72 -13.07 -39.29
CA ALA A 292 -18.51 -12.71 -38.11
C ALA A 292 -19.30 -11.40 -38.28
N GLU A 293 -20.27 -11.19 -37.39
CA GLU A 293 -21.05 -9.95 -37.25
C GLU A 293 -20.69 -9.25 -35.91
N PRO A 294 -19.59 -8.49 -35.85
CA PRO A 294 -19.14 -7.87 -34.61
C PRO A 294 -19.92 -6.59 -34.28
N PHE A 295 -20.16 -6.38 -33.00
CA PHE A 295 -20.70 -5.14 -32.43
C PHE A 295 -19.98 -4.78 -31.14
N LEU A 296 -19.97 -3.50 -30.77
CA LEU A 296 -19.36 -3.01 -29.54
C LEU A 296 -20.35 -3.03 -28.38
N VAL A 297 -19.84 -3.33 -27.18
CA VAL A 297 -20.57 -3.18 -25.90
C VAL A 297 -19.77 -2.32 -24.92
N ALA A 298 -20.47 -1.54 -24.10
CA ALA A 298 -19.84 -0.70 -23.08
C ALA A 298 -19.47 -1.53 -21.83
N ALA A 299 -18.21 -1.96 -21.73
CA ALA A 299 -17.70 -2.76 -20.61
C ALA A 299 -16.99 -1.87 -19.57
N MET A 300 -17.78 -1.01 -18.91
CA MET A 300 -17.26 0.13 -18.15
C MET A 300 -17.64 0.11 -16.66
N GLY A 301 -18.34 -0.93 -16.19
CA GLY A 301 -18.80 -1.04 -14.81
C GLY A 301 -19.73 0.12 -14.43
N SER A 302 -19.34 0.89 -13.41
CA SER A 302 -20.09 2.05 -12.91
C SER A 302 -19.74 3.39 -13.57
N HIS A 303 -18.85 3.42 -14.56
CA HIS A 303 -18.50 4.66 -15.27
C HIS A 303 -19.68 5.17 -16.11
N GLY A 304 -19.66 6.46 -16.50
CA GLY A 304 -20.79 7.10 -17.19
C GLY A 304 -22.04 7.18 -16.31
N GLY A 305 -21.86 7.25 -14.99
CA GLY A 305 -22.95 7.15 -14.01
C GLY A 305 -23.60 5.77 -13.92
N GLY A 306 -23.09 4.76 -14.63
CA GLY A 306 -23.70 3.44 -14.70
C GLY A 306 -24.98 3.38 -15.53
N THR A 307 -25.26 4.42 -16.32
CA THR A 307 -26.43 4.51 -17.20
C THR A 307 -26.01 4.28 -18.65
N ALA A 308 -26.94 3.80 -19.49
CA ALA A 308 -26.65 3.60 -20.90
C ALA A 308 -26.24 4.92 -21.61
N ALA A 309 -26.97 6.01 -21.35
CA ALA A 309 -26.69 7.31 -21.93
C ALA A 309 -25.31 7.85 -21.55
N GLY A 310 -24.97 7.84 -20.25
CA GLY A 310 -23.67 8.35 -19.80
C GLY A 310 -22.49 7.45 -20.20
N GLN A 311 -22.70 6.14 -20.39
CA GLN A 311 -21.67 5.27 -20.96
C GLN A 311 -21.44 5.54 -22.45
N ALA A 312 -22.51 5.74 -23.22
CA ALA A 312 -22.42 6.10 -24.63
C ALA A 312 -21.71 7.46 -24.83
N GLU A 313 -22.07 8.47 -24.02
CA GLU A 313 -21.43 9.79 -24.05
C GLU A 313 -19.92 9.71 -23.76
N LEU A 314 -19.54 8.90 -22.77
CA LEU A 314 -18.14 8.71 -22.41
C LEU A 314 -17.35 7.95 -23.49
N LEU A 315 -17.95 6.97 -24.17
CA LEU A 315 -17.33 6.32 -25.33
C LEU A 315 -17.16 7.30 -26.50
N ALA A 316 -18.15 8.15 -26.76
CA ALA A 316 -18.07 9.18 -27.80
C ALA A 316 -16.94 10.19 -27.52
N HIS A 317 -16.75 10.60 -26.27
CA HIS A 317 -15.61 11.44 -25.85
C HIS A 317 -14.25 10.78 -26.08
N LEU A 318 -14.18 9.44 -26.06
CA LEU A 318 -12.96 8.68 -26.40
C LEU A 318 -12.81 8.47 -27.91
N GLY A 319 -13.69 9.06 -28.72
CA GLY A 319 -13.73 8.86 -30.17
C GLY A 319 -14.24 7.48 -30.58
N ILE A 320 -14.93 6.74 -29.71
CA ILE A 320 -15.51 5.42 -29.99
C ILE A 320 -16.98 5.62 -30.36
N THR A 321 -17.26 5.63 -31.66
CA THR A 321 -18.59 5.77 -32.25
C THR A 321 -18.82 4.69 -33.31
N GLU A 322 -20.07 4.50 -33.72
CA GLU A 322 -20.37 3.53 -34.79
C GLU A 322 -19.63 3.87 -36.10
N GLU A 323 -19.49 5.15 -36.41
CA GLU A 323 -18.76 5.65 -37.58
C GLU A 323 -17.24 5.44 -37.42
N SER A 324 -16.68 5.79 -36.26
CA SER A 324 -15.23 5.77 -36.04
C SER A 324 -14.65 4.35 -35.90
N VAL A 325 -15.46 3.38 -35.51
CA VAL A 325 -15.09 1.95 -35.47
C VAL A 325 -15.65 1.18 -36.67
N GLY A 326 -16.75 1.67 -37.25
CA GLY A 326 -17.45 1.04 -38.36
C GLY A 326 -18.29 -0.16 -37.92
N ALA A 327 -18.80 -0.21 -36.68
CA ALA A 327 -19.60 -1.32 -36.13
C ALA A 327 -20.73 -0.82 -35.21
N PRO A 328 -21.85 -1.55 -35.08
CA PRO A 328 -22.92 -1.14 -34.17
C PRO A 328 -22.43 -1.00 -32.72
N LEU A 329 -22.91 0.02 -32.02
CA LEU A 329 -22.59 0.27 -30.61
C LEU A 329 -23.84 0.01 -29.76
N ARG A 330 -23.87 -1.14 -29.09
CA ARG A 330 -25.01 -1.56 -28.26
C ARG A 330 -24.72 -1.28 -26.79
N VAL A 331 -25.30 -0.21 -26.27
CA VAL A 331 -25.09 0.23 -24.88
C VAL A 331 -26.34 -0.06 -24.05
N THR A 332 -26.16 -0.81 -22.98
CA THR A 332 -27.22 -1.12 -22.01
C THR A 332 -26.70 -0.95 -20.58
N ASP A 333 -27.58 -0.64 -19.64
CA ASP A 333 -27.33 -0.70 -18.20
C ASP A 333 -27.79 -2.03 -17.57
N GLN A 334 -28.45 -2.89 -18.36
CA GLN A 334 -28.91 -4.19 -17.89
C GLN A 334 -27.76 -5.18 -17.75
N ALA A 335 -27.77 -5.91 -16.64
CA ALA A 335 -26.84 -6.98 -16.35
C ALA A 335 -27.59 -8.28 -16.04
N VAL A 336 -27.08 -9.40 -16.54
CA VAL A 336 -27.59 -10.74 -16.25
C VAL A 336 -26.65 -11.46 -15.29
N ALA A 337 -27.22 -12.18 -14.32
CA ALA A 337 -26.42 -13.04 -13.44
C ALA A 337 -26.07 -14.34 -14.20
N VAL A 338 -24.78 -14.62 -14.32
CA VAL A 338 -24.23 -15.77 -15.05
C VAL A 338 -24.04 -16.97 -14.13
N GLY A 339 -23.63 -16.72 -12.89
CA GLY A 339 -23.37 -17.74 -11.90
C GLY A 339 -22.79 -17.17 -10.61
N THR A 340 -22.52 -18.04 -9.65
CA THR A 340 -21.97 -17.68 -8.35
C THR A 340 -20.70 -18.46 -8.09
N THR A 341 -19.64 -17.79 -7.65
CA THR A 341 -18.37 -18.42 -7.29
C THR A 341 -18.47 -19.19 -5.97
N ALA A 342 -17.46 -20.01 -5.64
CA ALA A 342 -17.42 -20.74 -4.37
C ALA A 342 -17.41 -19.80 -3.15
N SER A 343 -16.79 -18.62 -3.30
CA SER A 343 -16.78 -17.56 -2.27
C SER A 343 -18.08 -16.75 -2.20
N GLY A 344 -19.11 -17.13 -2.98
CA GLY A 344 -20.42 -16.49 -2.98
C GLY A 344 -20.50 -15.21 -3.83
N HIS A 345 -19.54 -14.97 -4.73
CA HIS A 345 -19.56 -13.79 -5.60
C HIS A 345 -20.39 -14.03 -6.85
N VAL A 346 -21.27 -13.09 -7.22
CA VAL A 346 -22.13 -13.26 -8.39
C VAL A 346 -21.40 -12.67 -9.59
N LEU A 347 -21.17 -13.50 -10.60
CA LEU A 347 -20.68 -13.02 -11.89
C LEU A 347 -21.85 -12.43 -12.66
N TYR A 348 -21.78 -11.13 -12.93
CA TYR A 348 -22.71 -10.43 -13.81
C TYR A 348 -22.08 -10.26 -15.20
N CYS A 349 -22.92 -10.18 -16.23
CA CYS A 349 -22.50 -9.86 -17.59
C CYS A 349 -23.48 -8.86 -18.23
N ASP A 350 -22.98 -8.03 -19.15
CA ASP A 350 -23.76 -7.13 -19.99
C ASP A 350 -24.82 -7.95 -20.76
N ALA A 351 -26.07 -7.51 -20.73
CA ALA A 351 -27.17 -8.28 -21.32
C ALA A 351 -27.05 -8.44 -22.85
N GLU A 352 -26.42 -7.50 -23.57
CA GLU A 352 -26.15 -7.62 -25.00
C GLU A 352 -24.97 -8.57 -25.25
N ALA A 353 -23.92 -8.48 -24.44
CA ALA A 353 -22.77 -9.38 -24.54
C ALA A 353 -23.15 -10.84 -24.23
N ALA A 354 -24.00 -11.06 -23.24
CA ALA A 354 -24.46 -12.38 -22.84
C ALA A 354 -25.39 -13.05 -23.88
N ARG A 355 -26.00 -12.28 -24.79
CA ARG A 355 -26.82 -12.80 -25.90
C ARG A 355 -26.01 -13.06 -27.17
N ALA A 356 -24.77 -12.59 -27.25
CA ALA A 356 -23.92 -12.83 -28.41
C ALA A 356 -23.46 -14.29 -28.47
N ASP A 357 -23.16 -14.79 -29.67
CA ASP A 357 -22.58 -16.12 -29.86
C ASP A 357 -21.15 -16.21 -29.28
N ALA A 358 -20.43 -15.08 -29.24
CA ALA A 358 -19.11 -14.94 -28.67
C ALA A 358 -18.85 -13.54 -28.07
N ILE A 359 -17.90 -13.48 -27.14
CA ILE A 359 -17.37 -12.25 -26.55
C ILE A 359 -15.87 -12.18 -26.79
N LEU A 360 -15.39 -11.09 -27.39
CA LEU A 360 -13.97 -10.76 -27.51
C LEU A 360 -13.65 -9.60 -26.56
N LEU A 361 -12.80 -9.89 -25.56
CA LEU A 361 -12.33 -8.87 -24.61
C LEU A 361 -11.24 -8.02 -25.28
N VAL A 362 -11.26 -6.71 -25.08
CA VAL A 362 -10.24 -5.77 -25.56
C VAL A 362 -9.97 -4.79 -24.44
N ASN A 363 -8.76 -4.80 -23.87
CA ASN A 363 -8.42 -3.87 -22.81
C ASN A 363 -6.91 -3.68 -22.66
N ARG A 364 -6.53 -2.57 -22.02
CA ARG A 364 -5.16 -2.33 -21.58
C ARG A 364 -4.83 -3.12 -20.32
N VAL A 365 -3.71 -3.85 -20.38
CA VAL A 365 -3.11 -4.49 -19.20
C VAL A 365 -2.17 -3.50 -18.53
N LYS A 366 -2.42 -3.16 -17.26
CA LYS A 366 -1.54 -2.24 -16.51
C LYS A 366 -1.68 -2.37 -15.00
N PRO A 367 -0.65 -1.91 -14.25
CA PRO A 367 -0.75 -1.77 -12.81
C PRO A 367 -1.94 -0.91 -12.37
N HIS A 368 -2.64 -1.33 -11.33
CA HIS A 368 -3.75 -0.64 -10.72
C HIS A 368 -3.24 0.32 -9.63
N THR A 369 -3.98 1.41 -9.43
CA THR A 369 -3.63 2.45 -8.45
C THR A 369 -4.25 2.24 -7.06
N SER A 370 -4.71 1.03 -6.74
CA SER A 370 -5.48 0.80 -5.49
C SER A 370 -5.35 -0.59 -4.88
N PHE A 371 -4.81 -1.56 -5.62
CA PHE A 371 -4.56 -2.91 -5.12
C PHE A 371 -3.41 -3.51 -5.94
N ARG A 372 -2.80 -4.59 -5.43
CA ARG A 372 -1.80 -5.38 -6.16
C ARG A 372 -2.22 -6.83 -6.27
N GLY A 373 -1.84 -7.46 -7.37
CA GLY A 373 -2.03 -8.88 -7.63
C GLY A 373 -1.13 -9.37 -8.77
N SER A 374 -1.25 -10.65 -9.14
CA SER A 374 -0.74 -11.14 -10.43
C SER A 374 -1.66 -10.73 -11.59
N LEU A 375 -2.91 -10.34 -11.28
CA LEU A 375 -3.87 -9.74 -12.20
C LEU A 375 -4.35 -8.41 -11.61
N GLU A 376 -4.43 -7.37 -12.44
CA GLU A 376 -4.78 -6.00 -12.01
C GLU A 376 -5.76 -5.33 -12.98
N SER A 377 -5.34 -4.32 -13.74
CA SER A 377 -6.14 -3.86 -14.89
C SER A 377 -5.79 -4.75 -16.09
N GLY A 378 -6.80 -5.22 -16.82
CA GLY A 378 -6.60 -6.11 -17.97
C GLY A 378 -7.89 -6.83 -18.36
N LEU A 379 -7.78 -8.05 -18.90
CA LEU A 379 -8.89 -8.82 -19.47
C LEU A 379 -9.78 -9.39 -18.37
N PHE A 380 -9.19 -9.93 -17.30
CA PHE A 380 -9.96 -10.46 -16.16
C PHE A 380 -10.80 -9.36 -15.48
N LYS A 381 -10.26 -8.16 -15.36
CA LYS A 381 -10.98 -7.04 -14.75
C LYS A 381 -12.09 -6.50 -15.66
N ILE A 382 -11.87 -6.39 -16.97
CA ILE A 382 -12.94 -5.95 -17.88
C ILE A 382 -14.05 -7.01 -17.99
N LEU A 383 -13.70 -8.31 -17.90
CA LEU A 383 -14.64 -9.43 -17.86
C LEU A 383 -15.54 -9.37 -16.61
N THR A 384 -14.98 -9.09 -15.44
CA THR A 384 -15.71 -9.19 -14.17
C THR A 384 -16.36 -7.88 -13.73
N VAL A 385 -15.65 -6.75 -13.87
CA VAL A 385 -16.11 -5.42 -13.44
C VAL A 385 -16.69 -4.64 -14.61
N GLY A 386 -16.03 -4.71 -15.78
CA GLY A 386 -16.45 -3.98 -16.98
C GLY A 386 -17.81 -4.47 -17.49
N LEU A 387 -17.88 -5.76 -17.88
CA LEU A 387 -19.10 -6.44 -18.28
C LEU A 387 -20.07 -6.67 -17.11
N GLY A 388 -19.59 -6.70 -15.87
CA GLY A 388 -20.45 -6.84 -14.69
C GLY A 388 -21.39 -5.66 -14.42
N LYS A 389 -21.25 -4.54 -15.17
CA LYS A 389 -22.04 -3.30 -15.02
C LYS A 389 -22.03 -2.80 -13.57
N VAL A 390 -23.03 -2.00 -13.19
CA VAL A 390 -23.18 -1.45 -11.84
C VAL A 390 -23.23 -2.56 -10.76
N PRO A 391 -23.99 -3.67 -10.92
CA PRO A 391 -24.05 -4.72 -9.91
C PRO A 391 -22.69 -5.36 -9.62
N GLY A 392 -21.97 -5.79 -10.66
CA GLY A 392 -20.64 -6.40 -10.54
C GLY A 392 -19.60 -5.44 -9.98
N ALA A 393 -19.55 -4.21 -10.50
CA ALA A 393 -18.64 -3.17 -9.98
C ALA A 393 -18.91 -2.85 -8.50
N ARG A 394 -20.17 -2.71 -8.11
CA ARG A 394 -20.56 -2.42 -6.72
C ARG A 394 -20.24 -3.58 -5.79
N GLN A 395 -20.40 -4.82 -6.24
CA GLN A 395 -20.04 -5.99 -5.45
C GLN A 395 -18.54 -6.02 -5.15
N VAL A 396 -17.69 -5.92 -6.17
CA VAL A 396 -16.23 -5.99 -6.00
C VAL A 396 -15.72 -4.88 -5.09
N HIS A 397 -16.19 -3.64 -5.28
CA HIS A 397 -15.76 -2.52 -4.45
C HIS A 397 -16.17 -2.66 -2.97
N ARG A 398 -17.26 -3.38 -2.66
CA ARG A 398 -17.72 -3.60 -1.28
C ARG A 398 -16.89 -4.63 -0.51
N LEU A 399 -16.09 -5.45 -1.19
CA LEU A 399 -15.27 -6.47 -0.53
C LEU A 399 -14.10 -5.85 0.25
N GLY A 400 -13.71 -4.62 -0.10
CA GLY A 400 -12.51 -3.96 0.43
C GLY A 400 -11.25 -4.34 -0.36
N ALA A 401 -10.24 -3.45 -0.34
CA ALA A 401 -9.07 -3.55 -1.22
C ALA A 401 -8.32 -4.90 -1.19
N PRO A 402 -8.13 -5.57 -0.04
CA PRO A 402 -7.45 -6.87 0.00
C PRO A 402 -8.16 -7.98 -0.79
N GLU A 403 -9.50 -7.92 -0.87
CA GLU A 403 -10.33 -8.97 -1.46
C GLU A 403 -10.64 -8.72 -2.95
N ILE A 404 -10.30 -7.54 -3.49
CA ILE A 404 -10.58 -7.20 -4.90
C ILE A 404 -9.88 -8.16 -5.86
N TYR A 405 -8.57 -8.38 -5.69
CA TYR A 405 -7.80 -9.24 -6.59
C TYR A 405 -8.28 -10.72 -6.53
N PRO A 406 -8.41 -11.36 -5.36
CA PRO A 406 -8.94 -12.72 -5.25
C PRO A 406 -10.31 -12.86 -5.92
N ALA A 407 -11.22 -11.91 -5.71
CA ALA A 407 -12.54 -11.92 -6.30
C ALA A 407 -12.52 -11.77 -7.83
N ILE A 408 -11.70 -10.84 -8.37
CA ILE A 408 -11.53 -10.68 -9.83
C ILE A 408 -11.00 -11.98 -10.46
N ARG A 409 -10.01 -12.62 -9.83
CA ARG A 409 -9.44 -13.88 -10.34
C ARG A 409 -10.48 -15.01 -10.33
N GLU A 410 -11.18 -15.20 -9.21
CA GLU A 410 -12.19 -16.25 -9.06
C GLU A 410 -13.37 -16.06 -10.01
N MET A 411 -13.94 -14.86 -10.06
CA MET A 411 -15.05 -14.56 -10.98
C MET A 411 -14.61 -14.61 -12.45
N GLY A 412 -13.37 -14.21 -12.77
CA GLY A 412 -12.84 -14.27 -14.12
C GLY A 412 -12.74 -15.71 -14.62
N ARG A 413 -12.27 -16.64 -13.77
CA ARG A 413 -12.29 -18.08 -14.08
C ARG A 413 -13.70 -18.61 -14.33
N LEU A 414 -14.68 -18.23 -13.49
CA LEU A 414 -16.07 -18.58 -13.72
C LEU A 414 -16.60 -18.00 -15.04
N GLY A 415 -16.16 -16.79 -15.41
CA GLY A 415 -16.50 -16.16 -16.69
C GLY A 415 -15.95 -16.92 -17.89
N LEU A 416 -14.69 -17.37 -17.82
CA LEU A 416 -14.10 -18.22 -18.85
C LEU A 416 -14.81 -19.58 -18.99
N GLU A 417 -15.36 -20.12 -17.89
CA GLU A 417 -16.14 -21.36 -17.90
C GLU A 417 -17.55 -21.18 -18.49
N ARG A 418 -18.22 -20.06 -18.15
CA ARG A 418 -19.68 -19.91 -18.35
C ARG A 418 -20.09 -18.99 -19.49
N LEU A 419 -19.23 -18.07 -19.90
CA LEU A 419 -19.50 -17.15 -20.99
C LEU A 419 -18.82 -17.63 -22.27
N PRO A 420 -19.35 -17.31 -23.46
CA PRO A 420 -18.75 -17.69 -24.72
C PRO A 420 -17.55 -16.79 -25.05
N ILE A 421 -16.51 -16.80 -24.20
CA ILE A 421 -15.30 -16.00 -24.40
C ILE A 421 -14.53 -16.58 -25.59
N LEU A 422 -14.42 -15.81 -26.67
CA LEU A 422 -13.65 -16.16 -27.86
C LEU A 422 -12.14 -15.99 -27.63
N GLY A 423 -11.79 -14.97 -26.85
CA GLY A 423 -10.42 -14.62 -26.48
C GLY A 423 -10.35 -13.22 -25.89
N GLY A 424 -9.14 -12.71 -25.70
CA GLY A 424 -8.91 -11.34 -25.25
C GLY A 424 -7.69 -10.70 -25.89
N LEU A 425 -7.86 -9.52 -26.48
CA LEU A 425 -6.79 -8.68 -27.00
C LEU A 425 -6.25 -7.79 -25.87
N ALA A 426 -5.11 -8.17 -25.32
CA ALA A 426 -4.37 -7.38 -24.35
C ALA A 426 -3.53 -6.31 -25.06
N ILE A 427 -3.60 -5.08 -24.56
CA ILE A 427 -2.87 -3.91 -25.08
C ILE A 427 -1.90 -3.44 -23.99
N LEU A 428 -0.63 -3.25 -24.33
CA LEU A 428 0.38 -2.61 -23.48
C LEU A 428 0.77 -1.27 -24.11
N GLU A 429 0.99 -0.28 -23.27
CA GLU A 429 1.51 1.03 -23.67
C GLU A 429 2.87 1.28 -23.01
N ASN A 430 3.73 2.03 -23.70
CA ASN A 430 5.00 2.48 -23.16
C ASN A 430 4.84 3.79 -22.37
N GLY A 431 5.94 4.30 -21.82
CA GLY A 431 5.95 5.55 -21.03
C GLY A 431 5.63 6.83 -21.81
N TYR A 432 5.49 6.75 -23.14
CA TYR A 432 5.15 7.86 -24.03
C TYR A 432 3.69 7.77 -24.53
N GLU A 433 2.87 6.92 -23.90
CA GLU A 433 1.51 6.65 -24.32
C GLU A 433 1.40 6.11 -25.75
N GLU A 434 2.39 5.34 -26.22
CA GLU A 434 2.31 4.64 -27.51
C GLU A 434 1.99 3.16 -27.28
N THR A 435 1.33 2.53 -28.25
CA THR A 435 1.07 1.07 -28.20
C THR A 435 2.41 0.32 -28.30
N ALA A 436 2.83 -0.27 -27.19
CA ALA A 436 4.06 -1.05 -27.09
C ALA A 436 3.89 -2.47 -27.61
N LYS A 437 2.71 -3.07 -27.36
CA LYS A 437 2.40 -4.44 -27.75
C LYS A 437 0.89 -4.65 -27.79
N VAL A 438 0.45 -5.47 -28.75
CA VAL A 438 -0.88 -6.09 -28.76
C VAL A 438 -0.69 -7.60 -28.75
N ARG A 439 -1.50 -8.32 -27.96
CA ARG A 439 -1.42 -9.77 -27.86
C ARG A 439 -2.80 -10.37 -27.70
N LEU A 440 -3.17 -11.28 -28.59
CA LEU A 440 -4.37 -12.09 -28.38
C LEU A 440 -4.05 -13.23 -27.40
N LEU A 441 -4.92 -13.44 -26.42
CA LEU A 441 -4.90 -14.59 -25.54
C LEU A 441 -6.17 -15.41 -25.73
N LEU A 442 -6.01 -16.71 -25.99
CA LEU A 442 -7.14 -17.64 -26.01
C LEU A 442 -7.64 -17.88 -24.58
N PRO A 443 -8.90 -18.30 -24.37
CA PRO A 443 -9.48 -18.53 -23.04
C PRO A 443 -8.59 -19.39 -22.14
N GLU A 444 -8.04 -20.49 -22.67
CA GLU A 444 -7.16 -21.43 -21.98
C GLU A 444 -5.78 -20.85 -21.60
N GLU A 445 -5.35 -19.78 -22.26
CA GLU A 445 -4.06 -19.11 -22.03
C GLU A 445 -4.22 -17.80 -21.23
N MET A 446 -5.45 -17.30 -21.08
CA MET A 446 -5.72 -15.91 -20.73
C MET A 446 -5.16 -15.52 -19.37
N GLU A 447 -5.35 -16.36 -18.35
CA GLU A 447 -4.91 -16.06 -17.00
C GLU A 447 -3.38 -15.94 -16.92
N ALA A 448 -2.66 -17.00 -17.30
CA ALA A 448 -1.21 -17.01 -17.26
C ALA A 448 -0.57 -16.02 -18.27
N GLY A 449 -1.24 -15.78 -19.40
CA GLY A 449 -0.82 -14.79 -20.38
C GLY A 449 -0.94 -13.36 -19.85
N GLU A 450 -2.06 -13.01 -19.21
CA GLU A 450 -2.26 -11.70 -18.61
C GLU A 450 -1.31 -11.46 -17.44
N GLU A 451 -1.04 -12.48 -16.61
CA GLU A 451 -0.05 -12.37 -15.52
C GLU A 451 1.34 -11.96 -16.05
N ARG A 452 1.83 -12.63 -17.12
CA ARG A 452 3.11 -12.27 -17.77
C ARG A 452 3.08 -10.89 -18.40
N LEU A 453 1.98 -10.54 -19.06
CA LEU A 453 1.81 -9.23 -19.69
C LEU A 453 1.72 -8.10 -18.66
N LEU A 454 1.20 -8.35 -17.46
CA LEU A 454 1.19 -7.36 -16.38
C LEU A 454 2.60 -7.09 -15.84
N GLU A 455 3.44 -8.13 -15.73
CA GLU A 455 4.85 -7.97 -15.36
C GLU A 455 5.62 -7.14 -16.40
N GLU A 456 5.37 -7.38 -17.69
CA GLU A 456 5.92 -6.55 -18.76
C GLU A 456 5.37 -5.11 -18.70
N ALA A 457 4.06 -4.94 -18.48
CA ALA A 457 3.48 -3.61 -18.33
C ALA A 457 4.07 -2.82 -17.14
N ARG A 458 4.50 -3.50 -16.08
CA ARG A 458 5.20 -2.87 -14.94
C ARG A 458 6.58 -2.36 -15.31
N SER A 459 7.32 -3.05 -16.19
CA SER A 459 8.65 -2.58 -16.61
C SER A 459 8.58 -1.42 -17.60
N LEU A 460 7.43 -1.23 -18.25
CA LEU A 460 7.15 -0.11 -19.16
C LEU A 460 6.49 1.10 -18.48
N LEU A 461 5.96 0.93 -17.26
CA LEU A 461 5.30 2.00 -16.53
C LEU A 461 6.32 3.11 -16.21
N PRO A 462 6.09 4.35 -16.67
CA PRO A 462 7.01 5.43 -16.37
C PRO A 462 6.96 5.76 -14.88
N GLY A 463 8.11 6.08 -14.31
CA GLY A 463 8.28 6.41 -12.89
C GLY A 463 9.14 7.65 -12.70
N LEU A 464 9.32 8.05 -11.43
CA LEU A 464 10.32 9.05 -11.08
C LEU A 464 11.72 8.44 -11.25
N PRO A 465 12.73 9.20 -11.71
CA PRO A 465 14.08 8.67 -11.99
C PRO A 465 14.88 8.33 -10.73
N VAL A 466 14.34 8.60 -9.54
CA VAL A 466 14.97 8.37 -8.24
C VAL A 466 13.99 7.72 -7.27
N ARG A 467 14.52 6.97 -6.31
CA ARG A 467 13.72 6.27 -5.29
C ARG A 467 13.25 7.16 -4.14
N ASP A 468 13.99 8.24 -3.85
CA ASP A 468 13.78 9.08 -2.68
C ASP A 468 13.78 10.56 -3.06
N LEU A 469 12.69 11.25 -2.70
CA LEU A 469 12.54 12.71 -2.79
C LEU A 469 12.08 13.27 -1.45
N ASP A 470 12.59 14.44 -1.12
CA ASP A 470 12.06 15.26 -0.04
C ASP A 470 10.74 15.93 -0.47
N LEU A 471 10.71 16.46 -1.69
CA LEU A 471 9.59 17.23 -2.22
C LEU A 471 9.25 16.83 -3.65
N LEU A 472 7.98 16.52 -3.92
CA LEU A 472 7.44 16.42 -5.27
C LEU A 472 6.42 17.54 -5.48
N ILE A 473 6.67 18.38 -6.48
CA ILE A 473 5.74 19.39 -6.96
C ILE A 473 5.01 18.82 -8.19
N VAL A 474 3.70 18.67 -8.10
CA VAL A 474 2.83 18.24 -9.19
C VAL A 474 2.04 19.46 -9.65
N GLU A 475 2.29 19.92 -10.88
CA GLU A 475 1.60 21.11 -11.38
C GLU A 475 0.10 20.88 -11.51
N GLU A 476 -0.30 19.74 -12.07
CA GLU A 476 -1.71 19.43 -12.31
C GLU A 476 -2.07 17.97 -11.99
N MET A 477 -3.17 17.78 -11.26
CA MET A 477 -3.81 16.48 -11.08
C MET A 477 -5.14 16.41 -11.83
N GLY A 478 -5.61 15.21 -12.16
CA GLY A 478 -6.90 15.04 -12.81
C GLY A 478 -7.19 13.61 -13.21
N LYS A 479 -8.47 13.27 -13.34
CA LYS A 479 -8.89 11.90 -13.69
C LYS A 479 -8.51 11.47 -15.11
N ASN A 480 -8.23 12.44 -15.97
CA ASN A 480 -7.62 12.28 -17.27
C ASN A 480 -6.17 11.76 -17.17
N TYR A 481 -5.41 12.15 -16.14
CA TYR A 481 -4.03 11.69 -15.95
C TYR A 481 -3.96 10.33 -15.24
N SER A 482 -4.75 10.15 -14.19
CA SER A 482 -4.87 8.86 -13.52
C SER A 482 -6.24 8.73 -12.88
N GLY A 483 -6.77 7.51 -12.74
CA GLY A 483 -8.12 7.30 -12.15
C GLY A 483 -8.28 7.91 -10.75
N THR A 484 -7.16 8.07 -10.03
CA THR A 484 -7.00 8.66 -8.70
C THR A 484 -6.47 10.09 -8.73
N GLY A 485 -6.57 10.81 -9.86
CA GLY A 485 -6.05 12.18 -10.01
C GLY A 485 -4.54 12.24 -10.23
N MET A 486 -3.80 11.51 -9.39
CA MET A 486 -2.37 11.24 -9.51
C MET A 486 -2.14 9.72 -9.47
N ASP A 487 -1.19 9.22 -10.25
CA ASP A 487 -0.86 7.79 -10.26
C ASP A 487 -0.11 7.41 -8.99
N THR A 488 -0.73 6.54 -8.19
CA THR A 488 -0.23 6.14 -6.88
C THR A 488 1.03 5.27 -6.95
N ASN A 489 1.34 4.67 -8.12
CA ASN A 489 2.59 3.95 -8.33
C ASN A 489 3.74 4.92 -8.65
N VAL A 490 3.45 6.03 -9.32
CA VAL A 490 4.44 7.10 -9.61
C VAL A 490 4.81 7.86 -8.34
N ILE A 491 3.84 8.20 -7.50
CA ILE A 491 4.09 8.95 -6.27
C ILE A 491 4.38 8.06 -5.05
N GLY A 492 4.37 6.74 -5.21
CA GLY A 492 4.62 5.77 -4.15
C GLY A 492 3.70 5.90 -2.93
N ARG A 493 2.43 6.30 -3.16
CA ARG A 493 1.48 6.60 -2.09
C ARG A 493 0.06 6.17 -2.45
N TRP A 494 -0.43 5.14 -1.78
CA TRP A 494 -1.73 4.53 -1.99
C TRP A 494 -2.81 5.15 -1.09
N ARG A 495 -2.58 5.36 0.22
CA ARG A 495 -3.60 5.77 1.20
C ARG A 495 -4.87 4.91 1.14
N VAL A 496 -4.69 3.60 1.04
CA VAL A 496 -5.78 2.61 1.00
C VAL A 496 -5.85 1.86 2.34
N PRO A 497 -6.95 1.95 3.10
CA PRO A 497 -7.07 1.23 4.37
C PRO A 497 -6.85 -0.28 4.21
N GLY A 498 -5.97 -0.84 5.05
CA GLY A 498 -5.66 -2.27 5.07
C GLY A 498 -4.66 -2.74 4.02
N MET A 499 -4.14 -1.83 3.17
CA MET A 499 -3.05 -2.13 2.24
C MET A 499 -1.77 -1.43 2.70
N PRO A 500 -0.61 -2.09 2.64
CA PRO A 500 0.66 -1.42 2.90
C PRO A 500 0.94 -0.36 1.82
N GLU A 501 1.64 0.71 2.22
CA GLU A 501 2.15 1.69 1.26
C GLU A 501 3.29 1.07 0.43
N PRO A 502 3.49 1.52 -0.82
CA PRO A 502 4.67 1.14 -1.60
C PRO A 502 5.97 1.47 -0.86
N GLU A 503 6.97 0.60 -0.98
CA GLU A 503 8.30 0.83 -0.39
C GLU A 503 9.05 1.96 -1.11
N TRP A 504 8.80 2.14 -2.41
CA TRP A 504 9.33 3.22 -3.23
C TRP A 504 8.35 3.62 -4.36
N PRO A 505 8.46 4.86 -4.88
CA PRO A 505 9.34 5.93 -4.37
C PRO A 505 8.87 6.49 -3.03
N ARG A 506 9.79 6.90 -2.17
CA ARG A 506 9.48 7.58 -0.90
C ARG A 506 9.56 9.08 -1.11
N ILE A 507 8.44 9.75 -0.82
CA ILE A 507 8.32 11.19 -0.99
C ILE A 507 7.92 11.82 0.34
N GLY A 508 8.78 12.69 0.87
CA GLY A 508 8.55 13.40 2.14
C GLY A 508 7.29 14.26 2.09
N ARG A 509 7.18 15.12 1.07
CA ARG A 509 6.03 15.99 0.81
C ARG A 509 5.62 16.02 -0.65
N ILE A 510 4.33 15.94 -0.90
CA ILE A 510 3.73 16.13 -2.22
C ILE A 510 2.90 17.42 -2.20
N VAL A 511 3.18 18.31 -3.15
CA VAL A 511 2.38 19.51 -3.39
C VAL A 511 1.66 19.32 -4.72
N VAL A 512 0.38 19.66 -4.79
CA VAL A 512 -0.38 19.68 -6.05
C VAL A 512 -0.97 21.06 -6.28
N LEU A 513 -0.71 21.65 -7.44
CA LEU A 513 -0.97 23.07 -7.65
C LEU A 513 -2.33 23.35 -8.30
N ARG A 514 -2.79 22.50 -9.22
CA ARG A 514 -4.01 22.71 -10.02
C ARG A 514 -4.79 21.41 -10.25
N LEU A 515 -6.09 21.58 -10.52
CA LEU A 515 -6.98 20.52 -10.99
C LEU A 515 -7.20 20.71 -12.49
N SER A 516 -6.98 19.65 -13.27
CA SER A 516 -7.17 19.66 -14.72
C SER A 516 -8.63 19.95 -15.07
N GLU A 517 -8.88 20.88 -15.98
CA GLU A 517 -10.23 21.21 -16.46
C GLU A 517 -10.94 19.97 -17.04
N ALA A 518 -10.19 19.10 -17.72
CA ALA A 518 -10.69 17.84 -18.28
C ALA A 518 -11.19 16.84 -17.22
N SER A 519 -10.89 17.06 -15.94
CA SER A 519 -11.48 16.28 -14.83
C SER A 519 -12.91 16.71 -14.49
N ALA A 520 -13.38 17.83 -15.06
CA ALA A 520 -14.69 18.44 -14.81
C ALA A 520 -14.99 18.62 -13.31
N GLY A 521 -13.98 19.07 -12.55
CA GLY A 521 -14.05 19.31 -11.10
C GLY A 521 -13.84 18.07 -10.22
N ASN A 522 -13.63 16.89 -10.80
CA ASN A 522 -13.49 15.67 -10.02
C ASN A 522 -12.07 15.47 -9.48
N ALA A 523 -11.85 15.89 -8.23
CA ALA A 523 -10.56 15.85 -7.54
C ALA A 523 -10.35 14.56 -6.73
N ASN A 524 -10.82 13.42 -7.24
CA ASN A 524 -10.54 12.11 -6.63
C ASN A 524 -9.03 11.95 -6.43
N GLY A 525 -8.58 11.76 -5.18
CA GLY A 525 -7.16 11.65 -4.85
C GLY A 525 -6.44 12.96 -4.50
N VAL A 526 -7.15 14.09 -4.33
CA VAL A 526 -6.54 15.32 -3.80
C VAL A 526 -5.86 15.08 -2.45
N GLY A 527 -6.43 14.19 -1.64
CA GLY A 527 -5.87 13.75 -0.37
C GLY A 527 -4.67 12.80 -0.51
N LEU A 528 -4.11 12.61 -1.70
CA LEU A 528 -2.78 11.98 -1.87
C LEU A 528 -1.65 13.02 -1.69
N ALA A 529 -1.95 14.30 -1.87
CA ALA A 529 -1.01 15.38 -1.60
C ALA A 529 -0.99 15.76 -0.10
N ASP A 530 0.05 16.47 0.30
CA ASP A 530 0.23 17.01 1.65
C ASP A 530 -0.12 18.51 1.71
N PHE A 531 0.02 19.23 0.59
CA PHE A 531 -0.37 20.63 0.44
C PHE A 531 -0.99 20.88 -0.94
N THR A 532 -1.89 21.86 -1.01
CA THR A 532 -2.53 22.30 -2.25
C THR A 532 -2.71 23.83 -2.27
N THR A 533 -3.30 24.36 -3.34
CA THR A 533 -3.65 25.77 -3.47
C THR A 533 -5.14 26.00 -3.28
N ARG A 534 -5.53 27.23 -2.92
CA ARG A 534 -6.94 27.66 -2.90
C ARG A 534 -7.58 27.50 -4.28
N ARG A 535 -6.85 27.87 -5.35
CA ARG A 535 -7.27 27.67 -6.73
C ARG A 535 -7.71 26.24 -7.01
N LEU A 536 -6.93 25.24 -6.59
CA LEU A 536 -7.32 23.84 -6.75
C LEU A 536 -8.52 23.50 -5.89
N ALA A 537 -8.50 23.86 -4.60
CA ALA A 537 -9.57 23.54 -3.65
C ALA A 537 -10.93 24.11 -4.08
N ASP A 538 -10.95 25.33 -4.63
CA ASP A 538 -12.15 26.01 -5.11
C ASP A 538 -12.67 25.41 -6.43
N ALA A 539 -11.80 24.75 -7.22
CA ALA A 539 -12.18 24.05 -8.45
C ALA A 539 -12.81 22.66 -8.21
N ILE A 540 -12.88 22.19 -6.96
CA ILE A 540 -13.41 20.86 -6.64
C ILE A 540 -14.94 20.86 -6.72
N ASP A 541 -15.47 20.00 -7.59
CA ASP A 541 -16.85 19.55 -7.57
C ASP A 541 -16.98 18.42 -6.54
N TRP A 542 -17.50 18.76 -5.35
CA TRP A 542 -17.61 17.83 -4.24
C TRP A 542 -18.60 16.71 -4.49
N ASP A 543 -19.69 16.96 -5.22
CA ASP A 543 -20.68 15.91 -5.51
C ASP A 543 -20.07 14.82 -6.39
N LYS A 544 -19.35 15.20 -7.45
CA LYS A 544 -18.61 14.24 -8.30
C LYS A 544 -17.49 13.54 -7.54
N THR A 545 -16.74 14.26 -6.72
CA THR A 545 -15.62 13.70 -5.96
C THR A 545 -16.11 12.70 -4.92
N LEU A 546 -17.11 13.07 -4.11
CA LEU A 546 -17.69 12.21 -3.08
C LEU A 546 -18.41 11.00 -3.67
N THR A 547 -19.09 11.13 -4.81
CA THR A 547 -19.71 9.98 -5.49
C THR A 547 -18.68 8.91 -5.87
N ASN A 548 -17.50 9.32 -6.36
CA ASN A 548 -16.42 8.38 -6.69
C ASN A 548 -15.79 7.76 -5.44
N ILE A 549 -15.58 8.58 -4.40
CA ILE A 549 -14.99 8.12 -3.15
C ILE A 549 -15.94 7.15 -2.43
N ALA A 550 -17.25 7.43 -2.40
CA ALA A 550 -18.25 6.53 -1.84
C ALA A 550 -18.30 5.17 -2.55
N THR A 551 -18.03 5.16 -3.86
CA THR A 551 -17.95 3.92 -4.64
C THR A 551 -16.69 3.13 -4.30
N SER A 552 -15.54 3.78 -4.13
CA SER A 552 -14.26 3.10 -3.86
C SER A 552 -14.00 2.79 -2.38
N GLY A 553 -14.62 3.54 -1.45
CA GLY A 553 -14.39 3.43 -0.01
C GLY A 553 -13.11 4.11 0.51
N PHE A 554 -12.30 4.74 -0.35
CA PHE A 554 -10.98 5.29 0.01
C PHE A 554 -11.05 6.74 0.49
N TRP A 555 -11.74 6.98 1.61
CA TRP A 555 -12.04 8.32 2.12
C TRP A 555 -10.82 9.23 2.34
N PHE A 556 -9.66 8.67 2.70
CA PHE A 556 -8.42 9.46 2.83
C PHE A 556 -8.02 10.19 1.54
N ARG A 557 -8.37 9.64 0.38
CA ARG A 557 -8.08 10.24 -0.94
C ARG A 557 -8.94 11.48 -1.24
N ALA A 558 -10.00 11.72 -0.47
CA ALA A 558 -10.86 12.90 -0.61
C ALA A 558 -10.53 14.02 0.38
N MET A 559 -9.67 13.75 1.38
CA MET A 559 -9.35 14.73 2.41
C MET A 559 -8.53 15.86 1.79
N CYS A 560 -9.14 17.04 1.63
CA CYS A 560 -8.43 18.20 1.09
C CYS A 560 -7.26 18.57 2.02
N PRO A 561 -6.01 18.61 1.53
CA PRO A 561 -4.88 19.09 2.31
C PRO A 561 -5.00 20.61 2.54
N PRO A 562 -4.17 21.21 3.41
CA PRO A 562 -4.11 22.66 3.57
C PRO A 562 -4.00 23.38 2.22
N ALA A 563 -4.93 24.30 1.96
CA ALA A 563 -5.04 25.05 0.72
C ALA A 563 -4.45 26.46 0.88
N LEU A 564 -3.28 26.68 0.27
CA LEU A 564 -2.51 27.92 0.40
C LEU A 564 -2.91 28.95 -0.68
N PRO A 565 -2.69 30.26 -0.44
CA PRO A 565 -3.14 31.30 -1.36
C PRO A 565 -2.52 31.25 -2.77
N SER A 566 -1.29 30.75 -2.91
CA SER A 566 -0.54 30.71 -4.17
C SER A 566 0.37 29.48 -4.28
N ASP A 567 0.88 29.21 -5.48
CA ASP A 567 1.83 28.11 -5.72
C ASP A 567 3.11 28.31 -4.87
N ARG A 568 3.62 29.54 -4.83
CA ARG A 568 4.74 29.95 -3.97
C ARG A 568 4.51 29.55 -2.52
N SER A 569 3.39 29.96 -1.93
CA SER A 569 3.10 29.66 -0.53
C SER A 569 2.92 28.17 -0.28
N ALA A 570 2.30 27.42 -1.20
CA ALA A 570 2.15 25.97 -1.07
C ALA A 570 3.51 25.26 -1.02
N ILE A 571 4.44 25.65 -1.89
CA ILE A 571 5.79 25.06 -1.94
C ILE A 571 6.61 25.46 -0.70
N GLU A 572 6.56 26.73 -0.26
CA GLU A 572 7.27 27.18 0.96
C GLU A 572 6.81 26.43 2.20
N TRP A 573 5.49 26.26 2.38
CA TRP A 573 4.95 25.51 3.51
C TRP A 573 5.32 24.02 3.45
N ALA A 574 5.37 23.44 2.26
CA ALA A 574 5.83 22.07 2.09
C ALA A 574 7.30 21.93 2.50
N ILE A 575 8.18 22.83 2.04
CA ILE A 575 9.61 22.83 2.42
C ILE A 575 9.77 23.01 3.92
N ARG A 576 9.10 24.00 4.52
CA ARG A 576 9.14 24.23 5.96
C ARG A 576 8.68 23.02 6.76
N SER A 577 7.66 22.32 6.28
CA SER A 577 7.16 21.12 6.96
C SER A 577 8.13 19.93 6.90
N LEU A 578 9.15 19.98 6.04
CA LEU A 578 10.22 18.97 6.01
C LEU A 578 11.22 19.16 7.16
N GLU A 579 11.41 20.38 7.67
CA GLU A 579 12.28 20.63 8.84
C GLU A 579 11.82 19.80 10.03
N ALA A 580 10.51 19.77 10.28
CA ALA A 580 9.91 18.97 11.33
C ALA A 580 10.05 17.45 11.11
N LEU A 581 10.17 16.99 9.85
CA LEU A 581 10.43 15.58 9.55
C LEU A 581 11.90 15.21 9.71
N LYS A 582 12.81 16.10 9.31
CA LYS A 582 14.25 15.85 9.32
C LYS A 582 14.87 16.13 10.68
N GLY A 583 14.22 16.94 11.52
CA GLY A 583 14.74 17.35 12.82
C GLY A 583 15.85 18.41 12.73
N GLU A 584 16.05 18.99 11.55
CA GLU A 584 17.05 20.01 11.26
C GLU A 584 16.52 21.00 10.20
N PRO A 585 17.06 22.23 10.14
CA PRO A 585 16.72 23.19 9.09
C PRO A 585 16.99 22.62 7.69
N VAL A 586 16.09 22.89 6.75
CA VAL A 586 16.23 22.39 5.37
C VAL A 586 17.13 23.34 4.59
N ASP A 587 18.27 22.83 4.11
CA ASP A 587 19.11 23.52 3.13
C ASP A 587 18.51 23.37 1.71
N PRO A 588 18.04 24.46 1.06
CA PRO A 588 17.48 24.40 -0.28
C PRO A 588 18.46 23.84 -1.33
N GLY A 589 19.77 24.04 -1.15
CA GLY A 589 20.80 23.53 -2.06
C GLY A 589 20.98 22.00 -1.98
N ARG A 590 20.58 21.39 -0.87
CA ARG A 590 20.65 19.94 -0.64
C ARG A 590 19.30 19.24 -0.71
N LEU A 591 18.22 19.99 -0.95
CA LEU A 591 16.89 19.44 -1.05
C LEU A 591 16.79 18.51 -2.25
N ARG A 592 16.32 17.28 -2.05
CA ARG A 592 16.02 16.35 -3.16
C ARG A 592 14.60 16.60 -3.63
N ALA A 593 14.42 17.40 -4.68
CA ALA A 593 13.10 17.75 -5.17
C ALA A 593 12.94 17.51 -6.67
N ALA A 594 11.71 17.18 -7.06
CA ALA A 594 11.29 17.11 -8.44
C ALA A 594 10.01 17.93 -8.66
N ARG A 595 9.87 18.50 -9.86
CA ARG A 595 8.66 19.15 -10.36
C ARG A 595 8.24 18.44 -11.65
N ILE A 596 7.02 17.93 -11.66
CA ILE A 596 6.40 17.24 -12.80
C ILE A 596 5.13 17.97 -13.23
N ARG A 597 4.82 17.93 -14.53
CA ARG A 597 3.55 18.46 -15.04
C ARG A 597 2.36 17.70 -14.47
N SER A 598 2.40 16.37 -14.60
CA SER A 598 1.46 15.45 -13.94
C SER A 598 2.10 14.07 -13.86
N THR A 599 1.46 13.12 -13.16
CA THR A 599 1.96 11.74 -13.08
C THR A 599 1.85 10.95 -14.39
N LEU A 600 1.25 11.53 -15.43
CA LEU A 600 1.21 10.95 -16.78
C LEU A 600 2.43 11.40 -17.60
N HIS A 601 2.89 12.64 -17.40
CA HIS A 601 3.97 13.25 -18.17
C HIS A 601 5.27 13.17 -17.38
N LEU A 602 6.02 12.09 -17.60
CA LEU A 602 7.28 11.82 -16.90
C LEU A 602 8.51 11.78 -17.83
N GLU A 603 8.34 11.99 -19.13
CA GLU A 603 9.49 12.11 -20.05
C GLU A 603 10.40 13.27 -19.65
N GLU A 604 9.82 14.45 -19.40
CA GLU A 604 10.55 15.63 -18.94
C GLU A 604 10.11 16.04 -17.53
N LEU A 605 11.08 16.31 -16.67
CA LEU A 605 10.83 16.84 -15.32
C LEU A 605 11.91 17.82 -14.91
N TRP A 606 11.62 18.60 -13.88
CA TRP A 606 12.57 19.53 -13.27
C TRP A 606 13.10 18.93 -11.98
N VAL A 607 14.41 18.98 -11.76
CA VAL A 607 15.06 18.37 -10.58
C VAL A 607 16.09 19.29 -9.97
N THR A 608 16.27 19.20 -8.65
CA THR A 608 17.33 19.93 -7.94
C THR A 608 18.72 19.32 -8.16
N ALA A 609 19.77 20.06 -7.82
CA ALA A 609 21.16 19.64 -8.03
C ALA A 609 21.47 18.21 -7.51
N PRO A 610 21.08 17.79 -6.29
CA PRO A 610 21.39 16.44 -5.80
C PRO A 610 20.75 15.32 -6.64
N VAL A 611 19.55 15.58 -7.18
CA VAL A 611 18.84 14.62 -8.04
C VAL A 611 19.44 14.63 -9.44
N LEU A 612 19.79 15.81 -9.97
CA LEU A 612 20.47 15.97 -11.26
C LEU A 612 21.79 15.19 -11.29
N GLU A 613 22.64 15.35 -10.28
CA GLU A 613 23.91 14.64 -10.16
C GLU A 613 23.72 13.12 -10.18
N GLU A 614 22.74 12.61 -9.42
CA GLU A 614 22.43 11.18 -9.34
C GLU A 614 21.98 10.61 -10.69
N VAL A 615 21.04 11.27 -11.38
CA VAL A 615 20.47 10.73 -12.63
C VAL A 615 21.44 10.84 -13.80
N LEU A 616 22.31 11.86 -13.83
CA LEU A 616 23.37 11.98 -14.83
C LEU A 616 24.46 10.93 -14.59
N ALA A 617 24.87 10.70 -13.34
CA ALA A 617 25.82 9.66 -12.99
C ALA A 617 25.29 8.25 -13.32
N ALA A 618 23.98 8.02 -13.19
CA ALA A 618 23.33 6.77 -13.55
C ALA A 618 23.12 6.59 -15.08
N GLY A 619 23.29 7.65 -15.88
CA GLY A 619 23.03 7.62 -17.32
C GLY A 619 21.55 7.40 -17.70
N THR A 620 20.63 7.58 -16.74
CA THR A 620 19.20 7.35 -16.94
C THR A 620 18.48 8.56 -17.53
N CYS A 621 19.10 9.74 -17.45
CA CYS A 621 18.55 11.01 -17.93
C CYS A 621 19.62 11.87 -18.62
N GLU A 622 19.17 12.82 -19.42
CA GLU A 622 19.97 13.91 -19.99
C GLU A 622 19.50 15.27 -19.45
N ALA A 623 20.43 16.21 -19.26
CA ALA A 623 20.10 17.58 -18.87
C ALA A 623 19.73 18.41 -20.10
N LEU A 624 18.57 19.07 -20.06
CA LEU A 624 18.08 19.95 -21.12
C LEU A 624 18.38 21.42 -20.85
N THR A 625 18.46 21.82 -19.58
CA THR A 625 18.75 23.19 -19.15
C THR A 625 19.75 23.19 -18.00
N PRO A 626 20.47 24.31 -17.75
CA PRO A 626 21.21 24.48 -16.50
C PRO A 626 20.26 24.58 -15.29
N LEU A 627 20.84 24.54 -14.09
CA LEU A 627 20.12 24.82 -12.84
C LEU A 627 19.70 26.29 -12.81
N GLU A 628 18.38 26.53 -12.76
CA GLU A 628 17.81 27.87 -12.66
C GLU A 628 16.85 27.99 -11.48
N PRO A 629 16.82 29.15 -10.78
CA PRO A 629 15.84 29.39 -9.72
C PRO A 629 14.39 29.26 -10.22
N LEU A 630 13.51 28.73 -9.39
CA LEU A 630 12.07 28.75 -9.66
C LEU A 630 11.57 30.20 -9.83
N ARG A 631 10.81 30.44 -10.89
CA ARG A 631 10.21 31.74 -11.20
C ARG A 631 8.72 31.73 -10.90
N PHE A 632 8.24 32.84 -10.34
CA PHE A 632 6.84 33.02 -9.99
C PHE A 632 6.33 34.35 -10.56
N SER A 633 5.03 34.41 -10.87
CA SER A 633 4.34 35.66 -11.19
C SER A 633 4.26 36.59 -9.96
N GLY A 634 3.80 37.82 -10.17
CA GLY A 634 3.51 38.76 -9.06
C GLY A 634 2.48 38.21 -8.06
N GLU A 635 1.54 37.38 -8.53
CA GLU A 635 0.52 36.70 -7.70
C GLU A 635 1.05 35.42 -7.02
N GLY A 636 2.32 35.06 -7.24
CA GLY A 636 2.93 33.86 -6.67
C GLY A 636 2.59 32.56 -7.39
N ASP A 637 2.08 32.62 -8.62
CA ASP A 637 1.89 31.45 -9.47
C ASP A 637 3.21 30.97 -10.06
N LEU A 638 3.42 29.66 -10.06
CA LEU A 638 4.61 29.05 -10.63
C LEU A 638 4.59 29.23 -12.15
N LEU A 639 5.64 29.84 -12.70
CA LEU A 639 5.77 30.06 -14.14
C LEU A 639 6.27 28.78 -14.84
N PRO A 640 5.94 28.59 -16.13
CA PRO A 640 6.62 27.60 -16.96
C PRO A 640 8.12 27.90 -16.90
N GLY A 641 8.94 26.88 -16.61
CA GLY A 641 10.39 27.04 -16.71
C GLY A 641 10.79 27.34 -18.16
N ALA A 642 11.93 28.01 -18.35
CA ALA A 642 12.41 28.43 -19.66
C ALA A 642 12.69 27.27 -20.62
#